data_AF-A0A7V1INP1-F1
#
_entry.id   AF-A0A7V1INP1-F1
#
_cell.length_a   1.000
_cell.length_b   1.000
_cell.length_c   1.000
_cell.angle_alpha   90.00
_cell.angle_beta   90.00
_cell.angle_gamma   90.00
#
_symmetry.space_group_name_H-M   'P 1'
#
loop_
_entity.id
_entity.type
_entity.pdbx_description
1 polymer ?
#
loop_
_entity_poly.entity_id
_entity_poly.type
_entity_poly.pdbx_seq_one_letter_code
_entity_poly.pdbx_strand_id
1 'polypeptide(L)'
;DPDIGNDATPEVGVPPWSFASGTGYLDDIALFMQQNDCRPDYPSTTNVVDVYTVGFTTTGAVNALLQKTATNGNGLYFNGNQAEELTEALVDSVQDIISKSQGFSAATVPAARTSDGGKLYTTLFQPTSARPFWPGLLRSYQITAAGEILDKNGACALTDLANPPECTGGTFQSEDISPPYWNASKKMPDANNRNLKVSTDGGGSQDIEDWDHGISAADLGGALGAVSDYPPSPNVNSTSDLDEALVAFIAGCEWGTGMAAGGGDDFQGCVDRTRVENGVTVPDRLGDIFHSNPVVVGPPTSFIPELSYAQFAADPTHAGRDRVIIAGANDGFLHGFHAGTYDSATKKYDAGTGVELFGFMPWGARTKVMDLAKDDSTLHPLTVDGSPAVADVWIDSNADPTDAKSASEWKTVLVTGLREGGEHYLALDVTDPSDPDYPEYLWEFPLESDVAWRGYIAQTWSRPVITRVRLENGVGEMLETWVAIVGFGYDPKSDPNDTAQYDINSTKGRGIMMIDIKTGRPVAVRKFGTAAGDIPDMYYAMPSTPGVLDYDQDGFADVVYIGDLGGNIWKWVIRARGTANPSPGVLYQPNWPFRKFFDDDPTAPVTGHARSFYYPPSATVVNGILHIGMGTGERADLNCTSADGCVLLNRFYMLKDRDVYDTGSPSTIDGRAAPAGELSDITAFEDNCPVVEPRGFFFSVPDGEKFVTNSEVFNAFFFISTFKPDLSNLCEPSGISTLYGFLAKCGQGYFGPPSPTSPIAGIDRSMDLGKGMPTDARLSIAPGEGGNRLIISKQDGELINIDSGSSESEHGTLYWRELD
;
A
#
# COMPACT_ATOMS: atom_id res chain seq x y z
N ASP A 1 14.49 6.30 -51.94
CA ASP A 1 13.60 7.27 -52.58
C ASP A 1 14.33 8.62 -52.59
N PRO A 2 14.59 9.27 -53.75
CA PRO A 2 15.38 10.51 -53.79
C PRO A 2 14.67 11.77 -53.29
N ASP A 3 13.41 11.69 -52.83
CA ASP A 3 12.58 12.87 -52.56
C ASP A 3 12.25 13.14 -51.08
N ILE A 4 12.95 12.52 -50.12
CA ILE A 4 12.81 12.89 -48.69
C ILE A 4 13.90 13.92 -48.33
N GLY A 5 13.54 15.20 -48.34
CA GLY A 5 14.32 16.25 -47.70
C GLY A 5 14.32 17.57 -48.44
N ASN A 6 13.45 18.49 -48.03
CA ASN A 6 13.68 19.94 -48.04
C ASN A 6 12.62 20.75 -47.27
N ASP A 7 11.70 20.12 -46.54
CA ASP A 7 10.75 20.89 -45.72
C ASP A 7 11.38 21.28 -44.38
N ALA A 8 11.48 22.59 -44.15
CA ALA A 8 12.04 23.21 -42.96
C ALA A 8 10.97 24.04 -42.20
N THR A 9 9.69 23.85 -42.51
CA THR A 9 8.59 24.61 -41.88
C THR A 9 7.56 23.69 -41.21
N PRO A 10 7.00 24.06 -40.05
CA PRO A 10 6.00 23.26 -39.37
C PRO A 10 4.64 23.46 -40.04
N GLU A 11 4.18 22.48 -40.83
CA GLU A 11 2.78 22.45 -41.26
C GLU A 11 1.90 21.99 -40.09
N VAL A 12 1.01 22.89 -39.65
CA VAL A 12 -0.09 22.62 -38.72
C VAL A 12 -1.27 22.21 -39.59
N GLY A 13 -1.66 20.93 -39.52
CA GLY A 13 -2.36 20.23 -40.58
C GLY A 13 -3.77 20.71 -40.94
N VAL A 14 -4.28 20.25 -42.10
CA VAL A 14 -5.65 19.76 -42.35
C VAL A 14 -5.65 18.91 -43.65
N PRO A 15 -5.94 17.58 -43.65
CA PRO A 15 -6.05 16.83 -44.91
C PRO A 15 -7.52 16.66 -45.34
N PRO A 16 -7.94 17.26 -46.47
CA PRO A 16 -8.79 16.57 -47.45
C PRO A 16 -8.60 17.10 -48.90
N TRP A 17 -7.83 16.40 -49.76
CA TRP A 17 -7.57 16.64 -51.21
C TRP A 17 -6.62 17.84 -51.54
N SER A 18 -5.86 18.01 -52.65
CA SER A 18 -5.50 17.26 -53.88
C SER A 18 -4.06 17.63 -54.34
N PHE A 19 -3.39 16.71 -55.02
CA PHE A 19 -1.97 16.68 -55.46
C PHE A 19 -1.36 17.95 -56.06
N ALA A 20 -0.25 18.41 -55.46
CA ALA A 20 0.92 18.91 -56.18
C ALA A 20 2.16 18.94 -55.27
N SER A 21 3.24 18.30 -55.74
CA SER A 21 4.64 18.40 -55.29
C SER A 21 4.99 17.98 -53.86
N GLY A 22 5.39 16.71 -53.70
CA GLY A 22 6.64 16.35 -53.00
C GLY A 22 6.75 16.57 -51.48
N THR A 23 5.65 16.73 -50.74
CA THR A 23 5.68 16.75 -49.27
C THR A 23 5.43 15.35 -48.71
N GLY A 24 6.23 14.93 -47.73
CA GLY A 24 6.08 13.64 -47.07
C GLY A 24 5.00 13.73 -46.00
N TYR A 25 3.80 13.24 -46.27
CA TYR A 25 2.64 13.30 -45.35
C TYR A 25 2.66 12.30 -44.20
N LEU A 26 3.81 11.67 -43.91
CA LEU A 26 3.86 10.53 -43.00
C LEU A 26 3.49 10.94 -41.57
N ASP A 27 3.99 12.08 -41.12
CA ASP A 27 3.73 12.65 -39.80
C ASP A 27 2.34 13.27 -39.68
N ASP A 28 1.79 13.81 -40.77
CA ASP A 28 0.41 14.29 -40.82
C ASP A 28 -0.61 13.15 -40.75
N ILE A 29 -0.33 12.03 -41.42
CA ILE A 29 -1.17 10.83 -41.37
C ILE A 29 -1.15 10.23 -39.95
N ALA A 30 0.02 10.19 -39.31
CA ALA A 30 0.15 9.76 -37.91
C ALA A 30 -0.68 10.65 -36.97
N LEU A 31 -0.61 11.98 -37.14
CA LEU A 31 -1.44 12.92 -36.37
C LEU A 31 -2.94 12.72 -36.62
N PHE A 32 -3.34 12.52 -37.88
CA PHE A 32 -4.73 12.27 -38.24
C PHE A 32 -5.27 11.00 -37.57
N MET A 33 -4.49 9.91 -37.61
CA MET A 33 -4.86 8.65 -36.97
C MET A 33 -4.97 8.76 -35.46
N GLN A 34 -4.27 9.73 -34.84
CA GLN A 34 -4.36 9.99 -33.41
C GLN A 34 -5.49 10.95 -33.02
N GLN A 35 -6.02 11.73 -33.96
CA GLN A 35 -7.09 12.69 -33.71
C GLN A 35 -8.47 12.23 -34.20
N ASN A 36 -8.54 11.13 -34.95
CA ASN A 36 -9.77 10.68 -35.58
C ASN A 36 -10.01 9.19 -35.30
N ASP A 37 -11.28 8.84 -35.04
CA ASP A 37 -11.69 7.46 -34.87
C ASP A 37 -11.48 6.66 -36.16
N CYS A 38 -10.55 5.72 -36.10
CA CYS A 38 -10.19 4.85 -37.20
C CYS A 38 -11.09 3.60 -37.28
N ARG A 39 -11.98 3.38 -36.28
CA ARG A 39 -12.98 2.30 -36.27
C ARG A 39 -14.37 2.83 -35.87
N PRO A 40 -14.99 3.68 -36.71
CA PRO A 40 -16.33 4.22 -36.46
C PRO A 40 -17.43 3.14 -36.51
N ASP A 41 -17.10 1.91 -36.92
CA ASP A 41 -17.97 0.74 -36.89
C ASP A 41 -18.10 0.13 -35.48
N TYR A 42 -17.26 0.52 -34.52
CA TYR A 42 -17.34 0.11 -33.12
C TYR A 42 -18.07 1.18 -32.28
N PRO A 43 -19.31 0.93 -31.83
CA PRO A 43 -20.04 1.90 -31.03
C PRO A 43 -19.40 2.06 -29.65
N SER A 44 -19.40 3.29 -29.13
CA SER A 44 -19.05 3.72 -27.75
C SER A 44 -17.57 3.96 -27.38
N THR A 45 -16.62 3.89 -28.31
CA THR A 45 -15.22 4.30 -28.06
C THR A 45 -14.61 5.01 -29.25
N THR A 46 -13.67 5.93 -29.02
CA THR A 46 -12.83 6.53 -30.08
C THR A 46 -11.61 5.64 -30.26
N ASN A 47 -11.45 5.00 -31.42
CA ASN A 47 -10.35 4.07 -31.66
C ASN A 47 -9.26 4.75 -32.48
N VAL A 48 -8.22 5.20 -31.80
CA VAL A 48 -7.06 5.88 -32.40
C VAL A 48 -5.92 4.89 -32.68
N VAL A 49 -4.90 5.28 -33.44
CA VAL A 49 -3.75 4.41 -33.79
C VAL A 49 -2.44 5.04 -33.36
N ASP A 50 -1.70 4.33 -32.51
CA ASP A 50 -0.32 4.67 -32.16
C ASP A 50 0.66 4.22 -33.27
N VAL A 51 1.62 5.08 -33.63
CA VAL A 51 2.54 4.87 -34.75
C VAL A 51 4.00 4.90 -34.28
N TYR A 52 4.68 3.77 -34.43
CA TYR A 52 6.09 3.59 -34.11
C TYR A 52 6.92 3.63 -35.39
N THR A 53 8.10 4.24 -35.33
CA THR A 53 8.96 4.35 -36.52
C THR A 53 10.38 3.90 -36.24
N VAL A 54 10.95 3.14 -37.18
CA VAL A 54 12.35 2.69 -37.12
C VAL A 54 13.09 3.17 -38.36
N GLY A 55 14.07 4.04 -38.13
CA GLY A 55 15.00 4.50 -39.16
C GLY A 55 16.17 3.54 -39.33
N PHE A 56 16.07 2.62 -40.29
CA PHE A 56 17.14 1.65 -40.55
C PHE A 56 18.15 2.17 -41.57
N THR A 57 19.40 2.42 -41.17
CA THR A 57 20.47 3.04 -41.99
C THR A 57 20.13 4.44 -42.52
N THR A 58 19.08 5.07 -41.98
CA THR A 58 18.63 6.41 -42.37
C THR A 58 19.38 7.51 -41.64
N THR A 59 19.54 8.66 -42.28
CA THR A 59 20.29 9.80 -41.72
C THR A 59 19.61 11.14 -42.04
N GLY A 60 19.97 12.18 -41.29
CA GLY A 60 19.59 13.56 -41.58
C GLY A 60 18.07 13.79 -41.58
N ALA A 61 17.56 14.36 -42.67
CA ALA A 61 16.15 14.75 -42.81
C ALA A 61 15.17 13.58 -42.68
N VAL A 62 15.58 12.35 -43.02
CA VAL A 62 14.73 11.16 -42.90
C VAL A 62 14.48 10.82 -41.43
N ASN A 63 15.50 10.92 -40.58
CA ASN A 63 15.35 10.66 -39.15
C ASN A 63 14.44 11.69 -38.49
N ALA A 64 14.57 12.97 -38.89
CA ALA A 64 13.71 14.04 -38.39
C ALA A 64 12.23 13.81 -38.75
N LEU A 65 11.95 13.36 -39.98
CA LEU A 65 10.58 13.03 -40.40
C LEU A 65 10.01 11.84 -39.63
N LEU A 66 10.79 10.76 -39.45
CA LEU A 66 10.37 9.58 -38.70
C LEU A 66 10.14 9.89 -37.23
N GLN A 67 11.04 10.66 -36.61
CA GLN A 67 10.87 11.13 -35.24
C GLN A 67 9.59 11.96 -35.08
N LYS A 68 9.36 12.92 -35.97
CA LYS A 68 8.13 13.73 -35.97
C LYS A 68 6.87 12.88 -36.19
N THR A 69 6.96 11.85 -37.05
CA THR A 69 5.88 10.89 -37.27
C THR A 69 5.54 10.13 -36.00
N ALA A 70 6.54 9.59 -35.31
CA ALA A 70 6.33 8.87 -34.05
C ALA A 70 5.72 9.80 -32.99
N THR A 71 6.25 11.01 -32.82
CA THR A 71 5.71 12.00 -31.87
C THR A 71 4.24 12.34 -32.17
N ASN A 72 3.91 12.61 -33.43
CA ASN A 72 2.54 12.93 -33.84
C ASN A 72 1.58 11.74 -33.69
N GLY A 73 2.07 10.53 -33.91
CA GLY A 73 1.31 9.28 -33.76
C GLY A 73 1.41 8.68 -32.37
N ASN A 74 1.82 9.42 -31.33
CA ASN A 74 1.91 8.93 -29.96
C ASN A 74 2.75 7.63 -29.77
N GLY A 75 3.75 7.40 -30.63
CA GLY A 75 4.66 6.26 -30.56
C GLY A 75 6.13 6.68 -30.37
N LEU A 76 7.03 5.69 -30.44
CA LEU A 76 8.47 5.89 -30.28
C LEU A 76 9.23 5.84 -31.61
N TYR A 77 10.33 6.59 -31.68
CA TYR A 77 11.27 6.58 -32.80
C TYR A 77 12.58 5.91 -32.41
N PHE A 78 13.01 4.97 -33.25
CA PHE A 78 14.28 4.26 -33.09
C PHE A 78 15.14 4.46 -34.34
N ASN A 79 16.46 4.47 -34.17
CA ASN A 79 17.42 4.43 -35.27
C ASN A 79 18.36 3.25 -35.08
N GLY A 80 18.63 2.51 -36.15
CA GLY A 80 19.60 1.43 -36.11
C GLY A 80 20.25 1.20 -37.46
N ASN A 81 21.44 0.62 -37.47
CA ASN A 81 22.16 0.16 -38.65
C ASN A 81 22.56 -1.33 -38.57
N GLN A 82 22.21 -2.02 -37.48
CA GLN A 82 22.44 -3.46 -37.29
C GLN A 82 21.15 -4.23 -36.98
N ALA A 83 21.14 -5.54 -37.27
CA ALA A 83 19.94 -6.37 -37.10
C ALA A 83 19.52 -6.48 -35.62
N GLU A 84 20.49 -6.42 -34.72
CA GLU A 84 20.32 -6.40 -33.27
C GLU A 84 19.53 -5.17 -32.83
N GLU A 85 19.95 -3.97 -33.27
CA GLU A 85 19.27 -2.69 -32.96
C GLU A 85 17.84 -2.61 -33.53
N LEU A 86 17.58 -3.24 -34.68
CA LEU A 86 16.23 -3.35 -35.23
C LEU A 86 15.35 -4.30 -34.40
N THR A 87 15.95 -5.37 -33.88
CA THR A 87 15.25 -6.34 -33.02
C THR A 87 14.89 -5.67 -31.70
N GLU A 88 15.83 -4.95 -31.10
CA GLU A 88 15.61 -4.13 -29.89
C GLU A 88 14.50 -3.09 -30.12
N ALA A 89 14.57 -2.31 -31.20
CA ALA A 89 13.53 -1.33 -31.53
C ALA A 89 12.11 -1.93 -31.67
N LEU A 90 12.00 -3.14 -32.25
CA LEU A 90 10.71 -3.84 -32.38
C LEU A 90 10.22 -4.37 -31.03
N VAL A 91 11.12 -4.92 -30.22
CA VAL A 91 10.82 -5.39 -28.86
C VAL A 91 10.37 -4.20 -27.99
N ASP A 92 11.11 -3.10 -28.00
CA ASP A 92 10.78 -1.87 -27.26
C ASP A 92 9.46 -1.25 -27.72
N SER A 93 9.18 -1.26 -29.03
CA SER A 93 7.88 -0.80 -29.55
C SER A 93 6.72 -1.65 -29.03
N VAL A 94 6.90 -2.98 -29.03
CA VAL A 94 5.89 -3.91 -28.50
C VAL A 94 5.78 -3.77 -26.98
N GLN A 95 6.88 -3.54 -26.26
CA GLN A 95 6.87 -3.27 -24.82
C GLN A 95 6.18 -1.94 -24.49
N ASP A 96 6.37 -0.88 -25.29
CA ASP A 96 5.66 0.38 -25.11
C ASP A 96 4.15 0.18 -25.35
N ILE A 97 3.76 -0.54 -26.41
CA ILE A 97 2.36 -0.94 -26.67
C ILE A 97 1.80 -1.76 -25.50
N ILE A 98 2.55 -2.76 -25.06
CA ILE A 98 2.17 -3.63 -23.94
C ILE A 98 2.07 -2.81 -22.66
N SER A 99 2.97 -1.88 -22.38
CA SER A 99 2.91 -1.05 -21.16
C SER A 99 1.75 -0.06 -21.17
N LYS A 100 1.43 0.50 -22.35
CA LYS A 100 0.23 1.33 -22.57
C LYS A 100 -1.06 0.51 -22.48
N SER A 101 -0.99 -0.80 -22.76
CA SER A 101 -2.12 -1.74 -22.73
C SER A 101 -2.28 -2.49 -21.39
N GLN A 102 -1.18 -2.74 -20.68
CA GLN A 102 -1.05 -3.50 -19.43
C GLN A 102 -0.86 -2.61 -18.21
N GLY A 103 -0.90 -1.28 -18.37
CA GLY A 103 -0.77 -0.35 -17.24
C GLY A 103 -1.70 -0.67 -16.07
N PHE A 104 -2.75 -1.47 -16.26
CA PHE A 104 -3.80 -1.63 -15.27
C PHE A 104 -4.35 -3.06 -15.07
N SER A 105 -3.54 -4.11 -15.20
CA SER A 105 -3.97 -5.49 -14.83
C SER A 105 -3.10 -6.20 -13.79
N ALA A 106 -2.92 -5.55 -12.65
CA ALA A 106 -3.11 -6.19 -11.36
C ALA A 106 -3.84 -5.15 -10.53
N ALA A 107 -4.70 -5.57 -9.62
CA ALA A 107 -5.44 -4.70 -8.73
C ALA A 107 -4.50 -3.90 -7.83
N THR A 108 -4.03 -2.77 -8.33
CA THR A 108 -3.04 -1.94 -7.67
C THR A 108 -3.78 -0.82 -7.02
N VAL A 109 -3.55 -0.67 -5.73
CA VAL A 109 -4.10 0.41 -4.91
C VAL A 109 -3.07 1.54 -5.05
N PRO A 110 -3.21 2.53 -5.95
CA PRO A 110 -2.13 3.48 -6.15
C PRO A 110 -2.07 4.47 -4.99
N ALA A 111 -0.89 4.71 -4.44
CA ALA A 111 -0.56 5.81 -3.54
C ALA A 111 -1.25 5.86 -2.16
N ALA A 112 -0.45 5.60 -1.12
CA ALA A 112 -0.63 6.31 0.14
C ALA A 112 -0.44 7.81 -0.09
N ARG A 113 -1.42 8.57 0.37
CA ARG A 113 -1.33 10.03 0.46
C ARG A 113 -1.06 10.37 1.92
N THR A 114 0.14 10.83 2.20
CA THR A 114 0.47 11.52 3.44
C THR A 114 0.36 13.03 3.20
N SER A 115 -0.69 13.65 3.71
CA SER A 115 -0.94 15.10 3.60
C SER A 115 -0.06 15.93 4.54
N ASP A 116 1.19 15.51 4.78
CA ASP A 116 2.08 16.24 5.67
C ASP A 116 2.62 17.51 4.98
N GLY A 117 2.21 18.69 5.47
CA GLY A 117 2.75 19.99 5.05
C GLY A 117 2.32 20.48 3.67
N GLY A 118 1.17 20.03 3.14
CA GLY A 118 0.66 20.49 1.83
C GLY A 118 1.38 19.85 0.64
N LYS A 119 1.97 18.67 0.84
CA LYS A 119 2.52 17.84 -0.22
C LYS A 119 1.63 16.64 -0.49
N LEU A 120 1.65 16.18 -1.73
CA LEU A 120 0.98 14.99 -2.19
C LEU A 120 2.03 14.05 -2.78
N TYR A 121 2.12 12.84 -2.24
CA TYR A 121 2.98 11.80 -2.77
C TYR A 121 2.16 10.77 -3.53
N THR A 122 2.67 10.31 -4.67
CA THR A 122 2.00 9.30 -5.49
C THR A 122 2.96 8.18 -5.86
N THR A 123 2.55 6.94 -5.63
CA THR A 123 3.23 5.76 -6.12
C THR A 123 2.54 5.22 -7.36
N LEU A 124 3.34 4.89 -8.37
CA LEU A 124 2.92 4.25 -9.61
C LEU A 124 3.98 3.19 -9.93
N PHE A 125 3.64 2.24 -10.78
CA PHE A 125 4.62 1.35 -11.37
C PHE A 125 4.16 0.97 -12.76
N GLN A 126 5.09 0.42 -13.54
CA GLN A 126 4.84 0.01 -14.91
C GLN A 126 5.13 -1.49 -15.02
N PRO A 127 4.10 -2.34 -15.12
CA PRO A 127 4.34 -3.76 -15.36
C PRO A 127 5.02 -3.93 -16.71
N THR A 128 5.92 -4.90 -16.79
CA THR A 128 6.64 -5.22 -18.02
C THR A 128 6.65 -6.71 -18.24
N SER A 129 6.44 -7.13 -19.49
CA SER A 129 6.60 -8.50 -19.94
C SER A 129 8.03 -8.80 -20.41
N ALA A 130 8.96 -7.85 -20.25
CA ALA A 130 10.35 -8.00 -20.67
C ALA A 130 11.18 -8.76 -19.65
N ARG A 131 10.88 -8.56 -18.36
CA ARG A 131 11.62 -9.10 -17.23
C ARG A 131 10.77 -9.09 -15.96
N PRO A 132 11.12 -9.91 -14.96
CA PRO A 132 10.44 -9.93 -13.65
C PRO A 132 10.48 -8.60 -12.88
N PHE A 133 11.54 -7.81 -13.06
CA PHE A 133 11.69 -6.53 -12.39
C PHE A 133 10.72 -5.48 -12.97
N TRP A 134 9.78 -5.02 -12.15
CA TRP A 134 8.82 -3.98 -12.52
C TRP A 134 9.28 -2.59 -12.05
N PRO A 135 9.46 -1.64 -12.98
CA PRO A 135 9.74 -0.23 -12.69
C PRO A 135 8.76 0.45 -11.73
N GLY A 136 9.25 0.94 -10.59
CA GLY A 136 8.50 1.82 -9.68
C GLY A 136 8.71 3.31 -9.93
N LEU A 137 7.76 4.10 -9.45
CA LEU A 137 7.72 5.56 -9.48
C LEU A 137 7.18 6.08 -8.15
N LEU A 138 7.86 7.08 -7.56
CA LEU A 138 7.36 7.84 -6.41
C LEU A 138 7.55 9.33 -6.70
N ARG A 139 6.44 10.07 -6.79
CA ARG A 139 6.44 11.48 -7.19
C ARG A 139 5.90 12.38 -6.08
N SER A 140 6.37 13.61 -6.05
CA SER A 140 5.88 14.66 -5.13
C SER A 140 5.25 15.83 -5.88
N TYR A 141 4.02 16.17 -5.48
CA TYR A 141 3.24 17.31 -5.94
C TYR A 141 2.84 18.18 -4.75
N GLN A 142 2.34 19.38 -5.02
CA GLN A 142 1.75 20.24 -3.99
C GLN A 142 0.25 20.03 -3.94
N ILE A 143 -0.32 20.01 -2.73
CA ILE A 143 -1.77 20.11 -2.52
C ILE A 143 -2.10 21.40 -1.76
N THR A 144 -3.01 22.21 -2.30
CA THR A 144 -3.44 23.47 -1.66
C THR A 144 -4.55 23.23 -0.63
N ALA A 145 -4.84 24.22 0.21
CA ALA A 145 -5.98 24.15 1.13
C ALA A 145 -7.33 24.05 0.41
N ALA A 146 -7.40 24.50 -0.85
CA ALA A 146 -8.54 24.32 -1.73
C ALA A 146 -8.52 22.96 -2.45
N GLY A 147 -7.63 22.03 -2.05
CA GLY A 147 -7.51 20.69 -2.62
C GLY A 147 -6.94 20.65 -4.04
N GLU A 148 -6.38 21.75 -4.55
CA GLU A 148 -5.78 21.78 -5.89
C GLU A 148 -4.42 21.08 -5.89
N ILE A 149 -4.16 20.32 -6.94
CA ILE A 149 -2.93 19.54 -7.08
C ILE A 149 -2.03 20.20 -8.11
N LEU A 150 -0.92 20.76 -7.64
CA LEU A 150 -0.03 21.59 -8.46
C LEU A 150 1.34 20.94 -8.66
N ASP A 151 1.90 21.17 -9.84
CA ASP A 151 3.25 20.78 -10.23
C ASP A 151 4.32 21.67 -9.56
N LYS A 152 5.60 21.44 -9.86
CA LYS A 152 6.70 22.24 -9.30
C LYS A 152 6.70 23.71 -9.73
N ASN A 153 6.02 24.04 -10.82
CA ASN A 153 5.90 25.39 -11.39
C ASN A 153 4.65 26.13 -10.89
N GLY A 154 3.78 25.44 -10.12
CA GLY A 154 2.49 25.96 -9.67
C GLY A 154 1.38 25.85 -10.71
N ALA A 155 1.57 25.07 -11.78
CA ALA A 155 0.54 24.75 -12.76
C ALA A 155 -0.28 23.52 -12.32
N CYS A 156 -1.46 23.34 -12.91
CA CYS A 156 -2.30 22.18 -12.61
C CYS A 156 -1.62 20.88 -13.05
N ALA A 157 -1.50 19.92 -12.12
CA ALA A 157 -0.88 18.64 -12.40
C ALA A 157 -1.80 17.61 -13.04
N LEU A 158 -3.09 17.94 -13.18
CA LEU A 158 -4.14 17.06 -13.65
C LEU A 158 -4.68 17.50 -15.02
N THR A 159 -5.20 16.55 -15.78
CA THR A 159 -5.98 16.72 -17.01
C THR A 159 -7.36 16.08 -16.83
N ASP A 160 -8.25 16.28 -17.79
CA ASP A 160 -9.61 15.70 -17.78
C ASP A 160 -10.37 16.06 -16.49
N LEU A 161 -10.29 17.34 -16.13
CA LEU A 161 -10.77 17.83 -14.85
C LEU A 161 -12.27 17.60 -14.69
N ALA A 162 -12.66 17.01 -13.56
CA ALA A 162 -14.07 16.89 -13.18
C ALA A 162 -14.73 18.27 -13.00
N ASN A 163 -13.97 19.27 -12.56
CA ASN A 163 -14.38 20.67 -12.46
C ASN A 163 -13.33 21.57 -13.16
N PRO A 164 -13.55 22.00 -14.43
CA PRO A 164 -12.57 22.73 -15.23
C PRO A 164 -11.90 23.98 -14.59
N PRO A 165 -12.55 24.77 -13.72
CA PRO A 165 -11.91 25.88 -13.03
C PRO A 165 -11.00 25.51 -11.85
N GLU A 166 -10.99 24.26 -11.37
CA GLU A 166 -10.25 23.84 -10.18
C GLU A 166 -9.42 22.58 -10.44
N CYS A 167 -8.15 22.59 -10.05
CA CYS A 167 -7.26 21.43 -10.25
C CYS A 167 -7.45 20.35 -9.16
N THR A 168 -8.70 19.94 -8.89
CA THR A 168 -9.05 19.18 -7.69
C THR A 168 -9.29 17.69 -7.97
N GLY A 169 -9.66 17.32 -9.21
CA GLY A 169 -9.85 15.94 -9.63
C GLY A 169 -9.69 15.77 -11.15
N GLY A 170 -9.20 14.61 -11.59
CA GLY A 170 -8.77 14.32 -12.96
C GLY A 170 -7.54 13.40 -12.99
N THR A 171 -7.02 13.10 -14.17
CA THR A 171 -5.88 12.19 -14.36
C THR A 171 -4.56 12.95 -14.33
N PHE A 172 -3.49 12.36 -13.79
CA PHE A 172 -2.17 13.00 -13.82
C PHE A 172 -1.68 13.21 -15.25
N GLN A 173 -1.20 14.42 -15.53
CA GLN A 173 -0.47 14.72 -16.75
C GLN A 173 0.89 14.02 -16.77
N SER A 174 1.47 13.84 -17.96
CA SER A 174 2.84 13.32 -18.09
C SER A 174 3.85 14.28 -17.45
N GLU A 175 4.97 13.74 -16.96
CA GLU A 175 6.01 14.54 -16.30
C GLU A 175 6.62 15.62 -17.22
N ASP A 176 6.59 15.42 -18.54
CA ASP A 176 7.10 16.40 -19.51
C ASP A 176 6.25 17.66 -19.58
N ILE A 177 4.94 17.53 -19.31
CA ILE A 177 3.98 18.64 -19.29
C ILE A 177 3.89 19.22 -17.89
N SER A 178 3.73 18.35 -16.88
CA SER A 178 3.57 18.68 -15.47
C SER A 178 4.66 18.00 -14.64
N PRO A 179 5.85 18.59 -14.56
CA PRO A 179 6.95 17.99 -13.81
C PRO A 179 6.67 18.02 -12.29
N PRO A 180 6.77 16.87 -11.59
CA PRO A 180 6.69 16.84 -10.13
C PRO A 180 7.87 17.62 -9.51
N TYR A 181 7.76 17.94 -8.22
CA TYR A 181 8.87 18.53 -7.47
C TYR A 181 10.11 17.63 -7.52
N TRP A 182 9.88 16.32 -7.42
CA TRP A 182 10.87 15.28 -7.68
C TRP A 182 10.16 13.97 -8.02
N ASN A 183 10.89 13.07 -8.67
CA ASN A 183 10.53 11.67 -8.88
C ASN A 183 11.69 10.81 -8.36
N ALA A 184 11.45 10.01 -7.33
CA ALA A 184 12.49 9.24 -6.64
C ALA A 184 13.19 8.26 -7.59
N SER A 185 12.48 7.65 -8.54
CA SER A 185 13.09 6.70 -9.49
C SER A 185 14.21 7.35 -10.33
N LYS A 186 14.10 8.67 -10.59
CA LYS A 186 15.09 9.48 -11.33
C LYS A 186 16.14 10.12 -10.42
N LYS A 187 16.04 9.91 -9.10
CA LYS A 187 16.89 10.52 -8.06
C LYS A 187 17.64 9.48 -7.21
N MET A 188 17.43 8.19 -7.48
CA MET A 188 18.19 7.10 -6.88
C MET A 188 19.70 7.34 -7.04
N PRO A 189 20.50 7.21 -5.98
CA PRO A 189 21.96 7.19 -6.11
C PRO A 189 22.43 6.01 -6.97
N ASP A 190 23.62 6.13 -7.55
CA ASP A 190 24.28 5.03 -8.25
C ASP A 190 24.69 3.94 -7.25
N ALA A 191 24.85 2.68 -7.68
CA ALA A 191 25.03 1.54 -6.78
C ALA A 191 26.08 1.76 -5.66
N ASN A 192 27.24 2.35 -6.00
CA ASN A 192 28.32 2.65 -5.03
C ASN A 192 28.00 3.75 -4.01
N ASN A 193 26.93 4.51 -4.21
CA ASN A 193 26.53 5.63 -3.37
C ASN A 193 25.21 5.37 -2.63
N ARG A 194 24.64 4.16 -2.74
CA ARG A 194 23.42 3.78 -2.02
C ARG A 194 23.81 3.21 -0.65
N ASN A 195 23.07 3.61 0.39
CA ASN A 195 23.16 3.02 1.72
C ASN A 195 22.19 1.82 1.78
N LEU A 196 22.65 0.67 1.31
CA LEU A 196 21.86 -0.55 1.27
C LEU A 196 22.30 -1.51 2.35
N LYS A 197 21.35 -1.92 3.19
CA LYS A 197 21.56 -2.86 4.28
C LYS A 197 20.72 -4.11 4.07
N VAL A 198 21.16 -5.21 4.63
CA VAL A 198 20.46 -6.48 4.60
C VAL A 198 20.59 -7.22 5.93
N SER A 199 19.51 -7.92 6.31
CA SER A 199 19.48 -8.77 7.49
C SER A 199 19.77 -10.24 7.13
N THR A 200 20.73 -10.87 7.82
CA THR A 200 21.15 -12.27 7.65
C THR A 200 21.05 -13.06 8.97
N ASP A 201 21.02 -14.40 8.92
CA ASP A 201 20.89 -15.24 10.13
C ASP A 201 22.18 -15.23 10.97
N GLY A 202 22.12 -14.60 12.13
CA GLY A 202 23.21 -14.57 13.12
C GLY A 202 23.22 -15.76 14.10
N GLY A 203 22.40 -16.80 13.88
CA GLY A 203 22.37 -17.99 14.72
C GLY A 203 21.70 -17.77 16.08
N GLY A 204 20.58 -17.03 16.08
CA GLY A 204 19.77 -16.72 17.28
C GLY A 204 19.42 -15.23 17.41
N SER A 205 20.04 -14.40 16.57
CA SER A 205 19.72 -13.01 16.24
C SER A 205 19.77 -12.85 14.73
N GLN A 206 19.60 -11.62 14.25
CA GLN A 206 19.99 -11.27 12.89
C GLN A 206 21.27 -10.44 12.93
N ASP A 207 22.10 -10.61 11.91
CA ASP A 207 23.26 -9.77 11.65
C ASP A 207 22.91 -8.79 10.53
N ILE A 208 23.32 -7.54 10.67
CA ILE A 208 23.06 -6.48 9.68
C ILE A 208 24.34 -6.22 8.92
N GLU A 209 24.26 -6.44 7.61
CA GLU A 209 25.39 -6.32 6.69
C GLU A 209 25.09 -5.26 5.63
N ASP A 210 26.14 -4.72 5.05
CA ASP A 210 26.01 -3.93 3.83
C ASP A 210 25.61 -4.84 2.67
N TRP A 211 24.72 -4.36 1.79
CA TRP A 211 24.42 -5.07 0.55
C TRP A 211 25.56 -4.85 -0.44
N ASP A 212 26.57 -5.71 -0.34
CA ASP A 212 27.78 -5.68 -1.16
C ASP A 212 28.20 -7.11 -1.57
N HIS A 213 29.37 -7.26 -2.19
CA HIS A 213 29.88 -8.57 -2.64
C HIS A 213 30.29 -9.52 -1.50
N GLY A 214 30.13 -9.13 -0.23
CA GLY A 214 30.17 -10.03 0.91
C GLY A 214 28.95 -10.96 0.99
N ILE A 215 27.82 -10.56 0.39
CA ILE A 215 26.60 -11.36 0.31
C ILE A 215 26.79 -12.51 -0.65
N SER A 216 26.71 -13.74 -0.13
CA SER A 216 26.96 -14.95 -0.91
C SER A 216 25.68 -15.63 -1.38
N ALA A 217 25.83 -16.61 -2.27
CA ALA A 217 24.74 -17.50 -2.64
C ALA A 217 24.02 -18.13 -1.43
N ALA A 218 24.72 -18.42 -0.32
CA ALA A 218 24.10 -18.99 0.88
C ALA A 218 23.14 -18.00 1.56
N ASP A 219 23.51 -16.72 1.59
CA ASP A 219 22.71 -15.64 2.17
C ASP A 219 21.48 -15.32 1.31
N LEU A 220 21.56 -15.60 0.00
CA LEU A 220 20.43 -15.54 -0.92
C LEU A 220 19.57 -16.82 -0.92
N GLY A 221 19.72 -17.69 0.08
CA GLY A 221 18.95 -18.93 0.24
C GLY A 221 19.57 -20.18 -0.39
N GLY A 222 20.78 -20.09 -0.93
CA GLY A 222 21.61 -21.22 -1.39
C GLY A 222 21.20 -21.86 -2.72
N ALA A 223 20.02 -21.55 -3.25
CA ALA A 223 19.44 -22.20 -4.44
C ALA A 223 19.22 -21.21 -5.59
N LEU A 224 20.30 -20.64 -6.12
CA LEU A 224 20.24 -19.63 -7.19
C LEU A 224 19.77 -20.17 -8.55
N GLY A 225 19.73 -21.49 -8.75
CA GLY A 225 19.38 -22.09 -10.05
C GLY A 225 20.58 -22.25 -10.98
N ALA A 226 20.30 -22.52 -12.26
CA ALA A 226 21.32 -22.66 -13.29
C ALA A 226 21.61 -21.31 -13.97
N VAL A 227 22.84 -21.11 -14.47
CA VAL A 227 23.19 -19.89 -15.23
C VAL A 227 22.25 -19.67 -16.43
N SER A 228 21.70 -20.73 -17.00
CA SER A 228 20.72 -20.68 -18.10
C SER A 228 19.36 -20.11 -17.73
N ASP A 229 19.05 -19.96 -16.44
CA ASP A 229 17.79 -19.38 -15.96
C ASP A 229 17.82 -17.84 -16.01
N TYR A 230 18.99 -17.27 -16.32
CA TYR A 230 19.26 -15.83 -16.36
C TYR A 230 19.63 -15.37 -17.77
N PRO A 231 19.50 -14.05 -18.06
CA PRO A 231 19.88 -13.50 -19.34
C PRO A 231 21.34 -13.84 -19.70
N PRO A 232 21.64 -14.25 -20.94
CA PRO A 232 23.00 -14.57 -21.35
C PRO A 232 23.95 -13.37 -21.18
N SER A 233 25.03 -13.54 -20.43
CA SER A 233 26.07 -12.52 -20.26
C SER A 233 27.47 -13.11 -20.42
N PRO A 234 28.41 -12.44 -21.12
CA PRO A 234 29.80 -12.92 -21.20
C PRO A 234 30.51 -12.94 -19.84
N ASN A 235 30.03 -12.12 -18.89
CA ASN A 235 30.62 -11.98 -17.56
C ASN A 235 30.01 -12.95 -16.53
N VAL A 236 28.86 -13.56 -16.83
CA VAL A 236 28.17 -14.51 -15.94
C VAL A 236 28.17 -15.88 -16.61
N ASN A 237 29.23 -16.67 -16.39
CA ASN A 237 29.45 -17.94 -17.10
C ASN A 237 29.61 -19.15 -16.16
N SER A 238 29.61 -18.92 -14.85
CA SER A 238 29.72 -19.93 -13.82
C SER A 238 28.76 -19.67 -12.66
N THR A 239 28.56 -20.67 -11.80
CA THR A 239 27.72 -20.51 -10.61
C THR A 239 28.32 -19.59 -9.55
N SER A 240 29.64 -19.38 -9.57
CA SER A 240 30.33 -18.41 -8.69
C SER A 240 30.22 -16.98 -9.19
N ASP A 241 29.77 -16.77 -10.43
CA ASP A 241 29.51 -15.44 -10.97
C ASP A 241 28.07 -14.98 -10.65
N LEU A 242 27.18 -15.92 -10.31
CA LEU A 242 25.75 -15.65 -10.17
C LEU A 242 25.43 -14.79 -8.96
N ASP A 243 25.99 -15.08 -7.78
CA ASP A 243 25.78 -14.28 -6.58
C ASP A 243 26.32 -12.87 -6.76
N GLU A 244 27.55 -12.71 -7.28
CA GLU A 244 28.11 -11.39 -7.57
C GLU A 244 27.24 -10.58 -8.56
N ALA A 245 26.77 -11.22 -9.64
CA ALA A 245 25.90 -10.58 -10.64
C ALA A 245 24.53 -10.21 -10.06
N LEU A 246 23.96 -11.05 -9.20
CA LEU A 246 22.68 -10.81 -8.52
C LEU A 246 22.78 -9.64 -7.55
N VAL A 247 23.80 -9.62 -6.69
CA VAL A 247 24.03 -8.52 -5.74
C VAL A 247 24.15 -7.20 -6.50
N ALA A 248 24.96 -7.15 -7.57
CA ALA A 248 25.12 -5.96 -8.40
C ALA A 248 23.80 -5.54 -9.11
N PHE A 249 23.07 -6.50 -9.67
CA PHE A 249 21.78 -6.24 -10.33
C PHE A 249 20.75 -5.62 -9.38
N ILE A 250 20.65 -6.15 -8.17
CA ILE A 250 19.74 -5.67 -7.13
C ILE A 250 20.17 -4.30 -6.58
N ALA A 251 21.49 -4.03 -6.52
CA ALA A 251 22.01 -2.71 -6.19
C ALA A 251 21.68 -1.64 -7.25
N GLY A 252 21.32 -2.04 -8.47
CA GLY A 252 20.87 -1.17 -9.57
C GLY A 252 21.75 -1.20 -10.81
N CYS A 253 22.69 -2.14 -10.90
CA CYS A 253 23.51 -2.35 -12.09
C CYS A 253 22.76 -3.12 -13.18
N GLU A 254 23.15 -2.90 -14.43
CA GLU A 254 22.76 -3.73 -15.56
C GLU A 254 23.33 -5.15 -15.38
N TRP A 255 22.57 -6.16 -15.81
CA TRP A 255 22.90 -7.57 -15.60
C TRP A 255 24.30 -7.92 -16.13
N GLY A 256 25.14 -8.51 -15.27
CA GLY A 256 26.51 -8.87 -15.58
C GLY A 256 27.51 -7.71 -15.62
N THR A 257 27.15 -6.54 -15.08
CA THR A 257 28.05 -5.40 -14.83
C THR A 257 28.21 -5.15 -13.32
N GLY A 258 29.20 -4.35 -12.92
CA GLY A 258 29.41 -4.05 -11.50
C GLY A 258 29.85 -5.24 -10.65
N MET A 259 30.41 -6.26 -11.28
CA MET A 259 30.93 -7.46 -10.61
C MET A 259 32.40 -7.27 -10.27
N ALA A 260 32.78 -7.46 -9.00
CA ALA A 260 34.17 -7.39 -8.57
C ALA A 260 34.86 -8.76 -8.65
N ALA A 261 35.98 -8.87 -9.35
CA ALA A 261 36.80 -10.08 -9.30
C ALA A 261 37.41 -10.27 -7.90
N GLY A 262 36.76 -11.06 -7.04
CA GLY A 262 37.28 -11.44 -5.73
C GLY A 262 36.74 -10.63 -4.53
N GLY A 263 35.49 -10.16 -4.58
CA GLY A 263 34.74 -9.73 -3.37
C GLY A 263 35.17 -8.40 -2.76
N GLY A 264 35.36 -7.34 -3.57
CA GLY A 264 35.53 -5.97 -3.09
C GLY A 264 34.21 -5.32 -2.68
N ASP A 265 34.26 -4.20 -1.93
CA ASP A 265 33.11 -3.38 -1.53
C ASP A 265 32.65 -2.39 -2.62
N ASP A 266 33.37 -2.32 -3.75
CA ASP A 266 33.03 -1.47 -4.88
C ASP A 266 32.27 -2.25 -5.98
N PHE A 267 31.08 -1.76 -6.34
CA PHE A 267 30.38 -2.12 -7.59
C PHE A 267 31.13 -1.52 -8.80
N GLN A 268 32.42 -1.82 -8.92
CA GLN A 268 33.30 -1.25 -9.92
C GLN A 268 32.90 -1.72 -11.32
N GLY A 269 32.78 -0.78 -12.25
CA GLY A 269 32.31 -1.11 -13.60
C GLY A 269 30.81 -1.40 -13.68
N CYS A 270 30.04 -1.02 -12.66
CA CYS A 270 28.58 -0.96 -12.74
C CYS A 270 28.18 -0.02 -13.87
N VAL A 271 27.40 -0.56 -14.81
CA VAL A 271 26.63 0.23 -15.76
C VAL A 271 25.23 0.32 -15.19
N ASP A 272 24.65 1.51 -15.20
CA ASP A 272 23.33 1.70 -14.61
C ASP A 272 22.27 0.96 -15.40
N ARG A 273 21.40 0.23 -14.68
CA ARG A 273 20.18 -0.28 -15.30
C ARG A 273 19.31 0.90 -15.72
N THR A 274 18.86 0.90 -16.97
CA THR A 274 18.03 1.96 -17.53
C THR A 274 16.76 1.42 -18.18
N ARG A 275 15.81 2.32 -18.42
CA ARG A 275 14.59 2.10 -19.21
C ARG A 275 14.33 3.30 -20.11
N VAL A 276 13.55 3.11 -21.18
CA VAL A 276 13.14 4.21 -22.06
C VAL A 276 11.74 4.68 -21.65
N GLU A 277 11.62 5.94 -21.26
CA GLU A 277 10.34 6.62 -21.00
C GLU A 277 10.18 7.76 -22.02
N ASN A 278 9.12 7.74 -22.83
CA ASN A 278 8.85 8.78 -23.85
C ASN A 278 10.06 9.06 -24.77
N GLY A 279 10.85 8.03 -25.11
CA GLY A 279 12.04 8.15 -25.94
C GLY A 279 13.28 8.69 -25.21
N VAL A 280 13.23 8.82 -23.88
CA VAL A 280 14.35 9.24 -23.02
C VAL A 280 14.81 8.07 -22.15
N THR A 281 16.10 7.76 -22.21
CA THR A 281 16.73 6.79 -21.30
C THR A 281 16.82 7.37 -19.89
N VAL A 282 16.21 6.69 -18.92
CA VAL A 282 16.21 7.07 -17.51
C VAL A 282 16.72 5.91 -16.64
N PRO A 283 17.34 6.18 -15.48
CA PRO A 283 17.73 5.14 -14.53
C PRO A 283 16.52 4.32 -14.07
N ASP A 284 16.74 3.03 -13.87
CA ASP A 284 15.72 2.06 -13.49
C ASP A 284 16.18 1.26 -12.27
N ARG A 285 16.22 1.90 -11.10
CA ARG A 285 16.76 1.31 -9.87
C ARG A 285 15.74 1.03 -8.77
N LEU A 286 14.56 1.65 -8.87
CA LEU A 286 13.47 1.50 -7.91
C LEU A 286 12.46 0.48 -8.43
N GLY A 287 12.23 -0.58 -7.66
CA GLY A 287 11.16 -1.55 -7.91
C GLY A 287 9.78 -0.97 -7.66
N ASP A 288 8.76 -1.67 -8.10
CA ASP A 288 7.37 -1.29 -7.93
C ASP A 288 6.99 -1.19 -6.45
N ILE A 289 6.34 -0.07 -6.11
CA ILE A 289 5.67 0.14 -4.83
C ILE A 289 4.20 -0.21 -5.06
N PHE A 290 3.87 -1.48 -4.84
CA PHE A 290 2.59 -2.06 -5.26
C PHE A 290 1.51 -1.92 -4.18
N HIS A 291 1.60 -2.68 -3.08
CA HIS A 291 0.64 -2.61 -1.97
C HIS A 291 1.17 -1.86 -0.74
N SER A 292 2.46 -1.51 -0.73
CA SER A 292 3.04 -0.71 0.34
C SER A 292 2.52 0.72 0.23
N ASN A 293 1.86 1.17 1.29
CA ASN A 293 1.45 2.56 1.42
C ASN A 293 2.59 3.39 2.04
N PRO A 294 3.21 4.33 1.31
CA PRO A 294 4.24 5.21 1.89
C PRO A 294 3.80 5.94 3.16
N VAL A 295 4.72 6.11 4.10
CA VAL A 295 4.54 6.91 5.32
C VAL A 295 5.57 8.03 5.37
N VAL A 296 5.17 9.25 5.75
CA VAL A 296 6.09 10.36 5.96
C VAL A 296 6.39 10.45 7.44
N VAL A 297 7.67 10.36 7.77
CA VAL A 297 8.22 10.57 9.11
C VAL A 297 8.75 11.99 9.15
N GLY A 298 8.01 12.87 9.82
CA GLY A 298 8.40 14.25 10.11
C GLY A 298 8.68 14.44 11.60
N PRO A 299 8.71 15.67 12.12
CA PRO A 299 8.99 15.94 13.53
C PRO A 299 7.95 15.27 14.45
N PRO A 300 8.30 14.94 15.72
CA PRO A 300 7.37 14.34 16.66
C PRO A 300 6.14 15.23 16.89
N THR A 301 4.96 14.72 16.58
CA THR A 301 3.67 15.46 16.62
C THR A 301 2.56 14.68 17.30
N SER A 302 2.89 13.54 17.92
CA SER A 302 1.92 12.68 18.61
C SER A 302 1.33 13.42 19.82
N PHE A 303 0.03 13.25 20.07
CA PHE A 303 -0.62 13.84 21.24
C PHE A 303 -0.40 12.96 22.49
N ILE A 304 0.80 13.03 23.06
CA ILE A 304 1.15 12.31 24.29
C ILE A 304 1.33 13.34 25.41
N PRO A 305 0.41 13.42 26.40
CA PRO A 305 0.41 14.46 27.43
C PRO A 305 1.44 14.17 28.55
N GLU A 306 2.69 13.92 28.18
CA GLU A 306 3.81 13.60 29.07
C GLU A 306 4.92 14.64 28.96
N LEU A 307 5.50 15.03 30.10
CA LEU A 307 6.56 16.05 30.13
C LEU A 307 7.80 15.59 29.35
N SER A 308 8.17 14.31 29.47
CA SER A 308 9.31 13.72 28.74
C SER A 308 9.10 13.73 27.23
N TYR A 309 7.87 13.45 26.77
CA TYR A 309 7.53 13.53 25.35
C TYR A 309 7.57 14.97 24.83
N ALA A 310 6.99 15.92 25.58
CA ALA A 310 7.06 17.33 25.22
C ALA A 310 8.50 17.86 25.14
N GLN A 311 9.41 17.32 25.95
CA GLN A 311 10.84 17.60 25.88
C GLN A 311 11.50 16.96 24.65
N PHE A 312 11.17 15.70 24.33
CA PHE A 312 11.63 15.03 23.11
C PHE A 312 11.20 15.77 21.84
N ALA A 313 9.92 16.14 21.74
CA ALA A 313 9.38 16.89 20.60
C ALA A 313 9.97 18.31 20.48
N ALA A 314 10.42 18.90 21.59
CA ALA A 314 11.05 20.22 21.62
C ALA A 314 12.58 20.19 21.44
N ASP A 315 13.21 19.00 21.42
CA ASP A 315 14.64 18.87 21.18
C ASP A 315 14.98 19.44 19.79
N PRO A 316 15.96 20.36 19.66
CA PRO A 316 16.33 20.94 18.36
C PRO A 316 16.66 19.92 17.27
N THR A 317 17.14 18.74 17.65
CA THR A 317 17.46 17.63 16.75
C THR A 317 16.19 17.03 16.12
N HIS A 318 15.09 16.97 16.88
CA HIS A 318 13.85 16.30 16.46
C HIS A 318 12.75 17.28 16.02
N ALA A 319 12.66 18.45 16.65
CA ALA A 319 11.66 19.48 16.38
C ALA A 319 11.69 20.01 14.93
N GLY A 320 12.85 19.91 14.28
CA GLY A 320 13.06 20.30 12.88
C GLY A 320 13.80 19.23 12.08
N ARG A 321 13.71 17.94 12.45
CA ARG A 321 14.35 16.87 11.69
C ARG A 321 13.84 16.84 10.25
N ASP A 322 14.70 16.40 9.34
CA ASP A 322 14.32 16.22 7.95
C ASP A 322 13.17 15.22 7.84
N ARG A 323 12.27 15.47 6.89
CA ARG A 323 11.18 14.56 6.58
C ARG A 323 11.69 13.44 5.70
N VAL A 324 11.32 12.22 6.02
CA VAL A 324 11.62 11.03 5.22
C VAL A 324 10.33 10.33 4.85
N ILE A 325 10.13 10.06 3.56
CA ILE A 325 9.04 9.20 3.10
C ILE A 325 9.56 7.77 2.96
N ILE A 326 8.90 6.82 3.62
CA ILE A 326 9.35 5.43 3.70
C ILE A 326 8.29 4.53 3.05
N ALA A 327 8.72 3.65 2.14
CA ALA A 327 7.85 2.72 1.44
C ALA A 327 8.59 1.41 1.12
N GLY A 328 7.87 0.29 1.16
CA GLY A 328 8.38 -0.99 0.70
C GLY A 328 8.26 -1.11 -0.81
N ALA A 329 9.26 -1.72 -1.45
CA ALA A 329 9.26 -2.02 -2.88
C ALA A 329 9.58 -3.49 -3.14
N ASN A 330 9.09 -4.01 -4.27
CA ASN A 330 9.27 -5.41 -4.62
C ASN A 330 10.67 -5.74 -5.19
N ASP A 331 11.57 -4.74 -5.28
CA ASP A 331 13.00 -4.95 -5.52
C ASP A 331 13.77 -5.54 -4.33
N GLY A 332 13.08 -5.74 -3.20
CA GLY A 332 13.61 -6.37 -2.00
C GLY A 332 13.85 -5.42 -0.84
N PHE A 333 13.70 -4.11 -1.02
CA PHE A 333 14.04 -3.13 0.00
C PHE A 333 12.85 -2.36 0.54
N LEU A 334 12.93 -2.03 1.83
CA LEU A 334 12.24 -0.89 2.42
C LEU A 334 13.09 0.36 2.19
N HIS A 335 12.59 1.32 1.41
CA HIS A 335 13.32 2.53 1.06
C HIS A 335 12.87 3.72 1.89
N GLY A 336 13.81 4.58 2.29
CA GLY A 336 13.54 5.94 2.78
C GLY A 336 14.04 6.99 1.80
N PHE A 337 13.20 7.98 1.46
CA PHE A 337 13.55 9.07 0.55
C PHE A 337 13.42 10.42 1.25
N HIS A 338 14.35 11.34 0.93
CA HIS A 338 14.32 12.68 1.49
C HIS A 338 13.10 13.48 1.00
N ALA A 339 12.21 13.80 1.93
CA ALA A 339 10.90 14.42 1.69
C ALA A 339 10.79 15.88 2.15
N GLY A 340 11.85 16.45 2.73
CA GLY A 340 11.95 17.89 2.98
C GLY A 340 12.89 18.25 4.11
N THR A 341 13.61 19.36 3.93
CA THR A 341 14.46 19.95 4.98
C THR A 341 13.73 21.09 5.68
N TYR A 342 13.88 21.18 7.01
CA TYR A 342 13.29 22.27 7.79
C TYR A 342 14.11 23.56 7.68
N ASP A 343 13.48 24.65 7.23
CA ASP A 343 14.07 25.98 7.30
C ASP A 343 13.61 26.72 8.56
N SER A 344 14.53 26.86 9.52
CA SER A 344 14.29 27.57 10.78
C SER A 344 13.93 29.06 10.63
N ALA A 345 14.31 29.71 9.52
CA ALA A 345 14.00 31.12 9.28
C ALA A 345 12.55 31.31 8.81
N THR A 346 12.07 30.42 7.94
CA THR A 346 10.70 30.47 7.39
C THR A 346 9.71 29.61 8.16
N LYS A 347 10.20 28.72 9.03
CA LYS A 347 9.44 27.70 9.78
C LYS A 347 8.65 26.78 8.86
N LYS A 348 9.21 26.45 7.70
CA LYS A 348 8.58 25.61 6.68
C LYS A 348 9.56 24.56 6.20
N TYR A 349 9.00 23.44 5.78
CA TYR A 349 9.74 22.45 5.01
C TYR A 349 9.77 22.85 3.54
N ASP A 350 10.89 22.56 2.87
CA ASP A 350 10.94 22.60 1.42
C ASP A 350 10.21 21.38 0.81
N ALA A 351 10.37 21.17 -0.50
CA ALA A 351 9.69 20.07 -1.17
C ALA A 351 10.37 18.70 -0.97
N GLY A 352 11.58 18.65 -0.43
CA GLY A 352 12.45 17.47 -0.48
C GLY A 352 13.16 17.33 -1.82
N THR A 353 14.01 16.30 -1.91
CA THR A 353 14.83 16.03 -3.10
C THR A 353 14.43 14.72 -3.77
N GLY A 354 13.72 13.83 -3.07
CA GLY A 354 13.38 12.49 -3.54
C GLY A 354 14.59 11.54 -3.63
N VAL A 355 15.76 11.95 -3.15
CA VAL A 355 16.96 11.11 -3.11
C VAL A 355 16.78 10.05 -2.03
N GLU A 356 17.13 8.81 -2.35
CA GLU A 356 17.15 7.69 -1.40
C GLU A 356 18.20 7.94 -0.30
N LEU A 357 17.78 7.83 0.95
CA LEU A 357 18.62 7.93 2.15
C LEU A 357 19.09 6.54 2.61
N PHE A 358 18.25 5.52 2.45
CA PHE A 358 18.57 4.13 2.74
C PHE A 358 17.67 3.17 1.96
N GLY A 359 18.14 1.93 1.80
CA GLY A 359 17.32 0.76 1.49
C GLY A 359 17.66 -0.37 2.47
N PHE A 360 16.66 -0.96 3.12
CA PHE A 360 16.86 -2.06 4.06
C PHE A 360 16.15 -3.33 3.54
N MET A 361 16.89 -4.40 3.31
CA MET A 361 16.37 -5.69 2.87
C MET A 361 16.11 -6.61 4.07
N PRO A 362 14.85 -6.93 4.39
CA PRO A 362 14.49 -7.88 5.44
C PRO A 362 14.87 -9.31 5.06
N TRP A 363 15.10 -10.19 6.05
CA TRP A 363 15.70 -11.52 5.79
C TRP A 363 14.91 -12.36 4.78
N GLY A 364 13.59 -12.25 4.80
CA GLY A 364 12.69 -13.03 3.94
C GLY A 364 12.58 -12.52 2.50
N ALA A 365 13.09 -11.32 2.19
CA ALA A 365 13.16 -10.82 0.82
C ALA A 365 14.36 -11.44 0.05
N ARG A 366 15.48 -11.71 0.73
CA ARG A 366 16.73 -12.22 0.14
C ARG A 366 16.54 -13.49 -0.70
N THR A 367 15.68 -14.39 -0.26
CA THR A 367 15.45 -15.68 -0.93
C THR A 367 14.49 -15.58 -2.11
N LYS A 368 14.08 -14.38 -2.51
CA LYS A 368 13.15 -14.14 -3.63
C LYS A 368 13.67 -13.12 -4.63
N VAL A 369 14.52 -12.19 -4.18
CA VAL A 369 15.09 -11.14 -5.06
C VAL A 369 15.88 -11.69 -6.24
N MET A 370 16.43 -12.92 -6.14
CA MET A 370 17.12 -13.53 -7.28
C MET A 370 16.19 -13.82 -8.47
N ASP A 371 14.89 -14.04 -8.21
CA ASP A 371 13.91 -14.24 -9.28
C ASP A 371 13.70 -12.96 -10.10
N LEU A 372 14.07 -11.78 -9.59
CA LEU A 372 13.96 -10.51 -10.32
C LEU A 372 14.89 -10.42 -11.54
N ALA A 373 15.99 -11.18 -11.52
CA ALA A 373 17.01 -11.18 -12.56
C ALA A 373 16.85 -12.31 -13.58
N LYS A 374 15.91 -13.24 -13.38
CA LYS A 374 15.70 -14.38 -14.27
C LYS A 374 15.12 -13.97 -15.61
N ASP A 375 15.42 -14.75 -16.65
CA ASP A 375 14.84 -14.59 -17.98
C ASP A 375 13.47 -15.28 -18.07
N ASP A 376 12.54 -14.86 -17.20
CA ASP A 376 11.18 -15.39 -17.15
C ASP A 376 10.17 -14.27 -16.85
N SER A 377 9.64 -13.66 -17.91
CA SER A 377 8.62 -12.61 -17.82
C SER A 377 7.32 -12.98 -17.07
N THR A 378 7.11 -14.26 -16.75
CA THR A 378 5.94 -14.70 -15.96
C THR A 378 6.20 -14.67 -14.45
N LEU A 379 7.47 -14.55 -14.04
CA LEU A 379 7.84 -14.35 -12.65
C LEU A 379 7.73 -12.88 -12.30
N HIS A 380 7.12 -12.59 -11.16
CA HIS A 380 7.21 -11.30 -10.50
C HIS A 380 7.11 -11.55 -8.99
N PRO A 381 8.25 -11.75 -8.30
CA PRO A 381 8.24 -12.05 -6.88
C PRO A 381 7.82 -10.82 -6.08
N LEU A 382 6.77 -10.94 -5.28
CA LEU A 382 6.48 -9.95 -4.25
C LEU A 382 7.46 -10.11 -3.09
N THR A 383 8.00 -9.00 -2.57
CA THR A 383 8.99 -8.97 -1.49
C THR A 383 8.59 -7.99 -0.39
N VAL A 384 9.07 -6.75 -0.36
CA VAL A 384 8.74 -5.77 0.69
C VAL A 384 7.45 -5.03 0.32
N ASP A 385 6.34 -5.75 0.39
CA ASP A 385 5.04 -5.25 -0.10
C ASP A 385 4.10 -4.75 1.02
N GLY A 386 4.55 -4.82 2.29
CA GLY A 386 3.81 -4.33 3.45
C GLY A 386 3.82 -2.83 3.59
N SER A 387 2.69 -2.28 4.04
CA SER A 387 2.60 -0.88 4.44
C SER A 387 3.27 -0.67 5.80
N PRO A 388 4.26 0.23 5.94
CA PRO A 388 4.88 0.52 7.22
C PRO A 388 3.91 1.23 8.18
N ALA A 389 4.04 0.94 9.48
CA ALA A 389 3.39 1.64 10.57
C ALA A 389 4.46 2.36 11.41
N VAL A 390 4.29 3.66 11.63
CA VAL A 390 5.25 4.48 12.39
C VAL A 390 4.54 5.09 13.59
N ALA A 391 5.20 5.12 14.75
CA ALA A 391 4.75 5.83 15.93
C ALA A 391 5.93 6.30 16.79
N ASP A 392 5.74 7.37 17.55
CA ASP A 392 6.63 7.69 18.65
C ASP A 392 6.33 6.76 19.82
N VAL A 393 7.35 6.12 20.37
CA VAL A 393 7.26 5.13 21.43
C VAL A 393 8.26 5.48 22.53
N TRP A 394 7.90 5.14 23.77
CA TRP A 394 8.82 5.26 24.89
C TRP A 394 9.43 3.89 25.17
N ILE A 395 10.75 3.80 25.08
CA ILE A 395 11.52 2.59 25.38
C ILE A 395 12.34 2.87 26.62
N ASP A 396 11.89 2.34 27.75
CA ASP A 396 12.60 2.43 29.03
C ASP A 396 14.06 1.97 28.87
N SER A 397 15.00 2.86 29.16
CA SER A 397 16.44 2.59 29.04
C SER A 397 16.97 1.76 30.20
N ASN A 398 16.24 1.68 31.30
CA ASN A 398 16.55 0.83 32.43
C ASN A 398 15.37 -0.13 32.70
N ALA A 399 15.31 -0.67 33.91
CA ALA A 399 14.26 -1.59 34.32
C ALA A 399 13.72 -1.21 35.69
N ASP A 400 13.97 0.03 36.13
CA ASP A 400 13.49 0.60 37.38
C ASP A 400 12.18 1.34 37.08
N PRO A 401 11.01 0.75 37.35
CA PRO A 401 9.73 1.36 37.03
C PRO A 401 9.40 2.59 37.89
N THR A 402 10.28 2.96 38.83
CA THR A 402 10.11 4.12 39.70
C THR A 402 10.87 5.35 39.22
N ASP A 403 11.69 5.19 38.18
CA ASP A 403 12.41 6.30 37.59
C ASP A 403 11.45 7.23 36.81
N ALA A 404 11.89 8.47 36.62
CA ALA A 404 11.12 9.42 35.84
C ALA A 404 11.48 9.23 34.37
N LYS A 405 10.47 9.01 33.52
CA LYS A 405 10.65 8.94 32.06
C LYS A 405 11.55 10.08 31.56
N SER A 406 12.52 9.75 30.73
CA SER A 406 13.43 10.70 30.12
C SER A 406 13.03 11.04 28.68
N ALA A 407 13.34 12.26 28.25
CA ALA A 407 13.17 12.68 26.85
C ALA A 407 14.01 11.83 25.87
N SER A 408 15.18 11.37 26.31
CA SER A 408 16.12 10.58 25.50
C SER A 408 15.68 9.13 25.25
N GLU A 409 14.62 8.68 25.91
CA GLU A 409 14.06 7.32 25.80
C GLU A 409 12.93 7.24 24.76
N TRP A 410 12.47 8.39 24.28
CA TRP A 410 11.52 8.46 23.19
C TRP A 410 12.23 8.21 21.88
N LYS A 411 11.64 7.33 21.07
CA LYS A 411 12.10 6.98 19.73
C LYS A 411 10.92 7.05 18.77
N THR A 412 11.16 7.33 17.50
CA THR A 412 10.19 7.13 16.42
C THR A 412 10.51 5.78 15.78
N VAL A 413 9.62 4.80 15.98
CA VAL A 413 9.83 3.42 15.51
C VAL A 413 8.89 3.12 14.35
N LEU A 414 9.46 2.50 13.32
CA LEU A 414 8.75 1.93 12.19
C LEU A 414 8.66 0.42 12.35
N VAL A 415 7.47 -0.15 12.15
CA VAL A 415 7.26 -1.60 12.02
C VAL A 415 6.57 -1.88 10.70
N THR A 416 7.11 -2.78 9.89
CA THR A 416 6.53 -3.17 8.60
C THR A 416 6.50 -4.68 8.43
N GLY A 417 5.52 -5.17 7.67
CA GLY A 417 5.49 -6.54 7.17
C GLY A 417 5.89 -6.62 5.70
N LEU A 418 5.71 -7.79 5.11
CA LEU A 418 6.00 -8.11 3.71
C LEU A 418 4.75 -8.49 2.88
N ARG A 419 3.58 -8.61 3.51
CA ARG A 419 2.37 -9.22 2.88
C ARG A 419 2.68 -10.57 2.24
N GLU A 420 2.33 -10.76 0.96
CA GLU A 420 2.60 -11.96 0.18
C GLU A 420 4.10 -12.24 0.03
N GLY A 421 4.92 -11.21 0.21
CA GLY A 421 6.35 -11.31 0.13
C GLY A 421 6.99 -12.07 1.29
N GLY A 422 6.33 -12.23 2.44
CA GLY A 422 6.88 -13.07 3.50
C GLY A 422 6.16 -13.06 4.85
N GLU A 423 6.72 -13.86 5.74
CA GLU A 423 6.12 -14.27 7.01
C GLU A 423 6.74 -13.66 8.27
N HIS A 424 7.29 -12.44 8.16
CA HIS A 424 7.88 -11.73 9.28
C HIS A 424 7.61 -10.23 9.23
N TYR A 425 7.85 -9.58 10.37
CA TYR A 425 7.85 -8.14 10.55
C TYR A 425 9.26 -7.65 10.85
N LEU A 426 9.59 -6.46 10.35
CA LEU A 426 10.82 -5.73 10.63
C LEU A 426 10.48 -4.49 11.45
N ALA A 427 11.28 -4.20 12.47
CA ALA A 427 11.26 -2.94 13.20
C ALA A 427 12.58 -2.18 13.06
N LEU A 428 12.48 -0.89 12.77
CA LEU A 428 13.59 0.05 12.65
C LEU A 428 13.34 1.27 13.53
N ASP A 429 14.40 1.80 14.13
CA ASP A 429 14.41 3.13 14.71
C ASP A 429 14.70 4.15 13.60
N VAL A 430 13.73 5.03 13.38
CA VAL A 430 13.75 6.08 12.35
C VAL A 430 13.70 7.47 12.98
N THR A 431 14.23 7.61 14.20
CA THR A 431 14.17 8.85 14.99
C THR A 431 14.94 10.01 14.37
N ASP A 432 16.15 9.78 13.89
CA ASP A 432 17.02 10.85 13.43
C ASP A 432 17.68 10.50 12.08
N PRO A 433 17.22 11.10 10.96
CA PRO A 433 17.80 10.84 9.64
C PRO A 433 19.21 11.42 9.47
N SER A 434 19.72 12.19 10.44
CA SER A 434 21.10 12.70 10.44
C SER A 434 22.10 11.79 11.14
N ASP A 435 21.62 10.74 11.82
CA ASP A 435 22.46 9.74 12.48
C ASP A 435 23.19 8.88 11.41
N PRO A 436 24.51 8.67 11.52
CA PRO A 436 25.25 7.80 10.59
C PRO A 436 24.75 6.35 10.54
N ASP A 437 24.12 5.87 11.62
CA ASP A 437 23.56 4.52 11.70
C ASP A 437 22.09 4.47 11.23
N TYR A 438 21.56 5.56 10.66
CA TYR A 438 20.18 5.62 10.17
C TYR A 438 19.95 4.75 8.92
N PRO A 439 18.85 3.97 8.89
CA PRO A 439 17.95 3.64 9.99
C PRO A 439 18.57 2.58 10.91
N GLU A 440 18.38 2.71 12.22
CA GLU A 440 18.94 1.75 13.17
C GLU A 440 18.04 0.51 13.25
N TYR A 441 18.64 -0.69 13.11
CA TYR A 441 17.92 -1.95 13.23
C TYR A 441 17.52 -2.23 14.68
N LEU A 442 16.25 -2.59 14.91
CA LEU A 442 15.78 -3.01 16.23
C LEU A 442 15.62 -4.53 16.31
N TRP A 443 14.74 -5.10 15.49
CA TRP A 443 14.45 -6.53 15.49
C TRP A 443 13.66 -6.96 14.26
N GLU A 444 13.72 -8.26 13.96
CA GLU A 444 12.78 -8.95 13.10
C GLU A 444 12.05 -10.05 13.88
N PHE A 445 10.77 -10.25 13.57
CA PHE A 445 9.96 -11.31 14.16
C PHE A 445 8.98 -11.93 13.17
N PRO A 446 8.95 -13.28 13.04
CA PRO A 446 9.90 -14.22 13.60
C PRO A 446 11.31 -14.02 12.99
N LEU A 447 12.34 -14.45 13.74
CA LEU A 447 13.68 -14.56 13.17
C LEU A 447 13.71 -15.65 12.10
N GLU A 448 14.69 -15.60 11.21
CA GLU A 448 14.91 -16.66 10.22
C GLU A 448 15.07 -18.03 10.89
N SER A 449 15.82 -18.10 11.98
CA SER A 449 16.06 -19.32 12.77
C SER A 449 14.87 -19.73 13.67
N ASP A 450 13.81 -18.91 13.79
CA ASP A 450 12.66 -19.17 14.66
C ASP A 450 11.60 -20.05 13.97
N VAL A 451 11.98 -21.30 13.70
CA VAL A 451 11.12 -22.29 13.03
C VAL A 451 9.81 -22.57 13.77
N ALA A 452 9.75 -22.31 15.08
CA ALA A 452 8.55 -22.53 15.88
C ALA A 452 7.48 -21.48 15.56
N TRP A 453 7.84 -20.20 15.58
CA TRP A 453 6.91 -19.11 15.25
C TRP A 453 6.62 -19.02 13.75
N ARG A 454 7.57 -19.39 12.89
CA ARG A 454 7.34 -19.55 11.44
C ARG A 454 6.32 -20.65 11.11
N GLY A 455 5.95 -21.51 12.06
CA GLY A 455 4.83 -22.46 11.91
C GLY A 455 3.44 -21.87 12.18
N TYR A 456 3.37 -20.63 12.69
CA TYR A 456 2.13 -19.94 13.04
C TYR A 456 1.92 -18.65 12.25
N ILE A 457 2.98 -17.86 12.07
CA ILE A 457 2.93 -16.66 11.23
C ILE A 457 2.91 -17.08 9.77
N ALA A 458 2.08 -16.40 8.99
CA ALA A 458 1.95 -16.58 7.56
C ALA A 458 2.23 -15.26 6.85
N GLN A 459 1.72 -15.07 5.64
CA GLN A 459 1.93 -13.84 4.88
C GLN A 459 1.41 -12.64 5.67
N THR A 460 2.26 -11.65 5.92
CA THR A 460 2.02 -10.55 6.89
C THR A 460 1.12 -9.45 6.31
N TRP A 461 -0.09 -9.83 5.91
CA TRP A 461 -1.12 -8.94 5.37
C TRP A 461 -1.71 -8.00 6.44
N SER A 462 -1.67 -8.42 7.71
CA SER A 462 -2.15 -7.62 8.83
C SER A 462 -1.17 -6.48 9.10
N ARG A 463 -1.60 -5.23 8.92
CA ARG A 463 -0.75 -4.07 9.21
C ARG A 463 -0.56 -3.95 10.73
N PRO A 464 0.65 -3.73 11.24
CA PRO A 464 0.88 -3.48 12.65
C PRO A 464 0.14 -2.24 13.16
N VAL A 465 -0.45 -2.35 14.36
CA VAL A 465 -0.96 -1.19 15.11
C VAL A 465 -0.11 -0.99 16.35
N ILE A 466 0.65 0.10 16.38
CA ILE A 466 1.52 0.45 17.50
C ILE A 466 0.71 1.22 18.54
N THR A 467 0.72 0.74 19.78
CA THR A 467 0.00 1.33 20.91
C THR A 467 0.70 0.99 22.22
N ARG A 468 0.17 1.45 23.35
CA ARG A 468 0.66 1.10 24.68
C ARG A 468 -0.37 0.31 25.47
N VAL A 469 0.12 -0.68 26.19
CA VAL A 469 -0.65 -1.56 27.07
C VAL A 469 -0.07 -1.56 28.47
N ARG A 470 -0.83 -2.14 29.39
CA ARG A 470 -0.51 -2.23 30.82
C ARG A 470 -0.10 -3.64 31.17
N LEU A 471 1.15 -3.84 31.57
CA LEU A 471 1.65 -5.12 32.04
C LEU A 471 2.15 -5.03 33.49
N GLU A 472 1.82 -6.01 34.30
CA GLU A 472 2.24 -6.14 35.70
C GLU A 472 3.55 -6.91 35.77
N ASN A 473 4.60 -6.35 36.37
CA ASN A 473 5.87 -7.06 36.53
C ASN A 473 5.79 -8.19 37.57
N GLY A 474 6.87 -8.99 37.68
CA GLY A 474 6.93 -10.11 38.63
C GLY A 474 6.83 -9.74 40.13
N VAL A 475 6.77 -8.45 40.47
CA VAL A 475 6.65 -7.91 41.84
C VAL A 475 5.31 -7.17 42.05
N GLY A 476 4.44 -7.11 41.04
CA GLY A 476 3.11 -6.53 41.12
C GLY A 476 3.00 -5.06 40.73
N GLU A 477 4.06 -4.48 40.16
CA GLU A 477 4.09 -3.09 39.72
C GLU A 477 3.64 -2.97 38.26
N MET A 478 3.07 -1.82 37.92
CA MET A 478 2.61 -1.55 36.57
C MET A 478 3.72 -1.01 35.69
N LEU A 479 3.91 -1.68 34.57
CA LEU A 479 4.72 -1.26 33.45
C LEU A 479 3.82 -0.78 32.33
N GLU A 480 4.16 0.37 31.79
CA GLU A 480 3.76 0.76 30.44
C GLU A 480 4.60 -0.03 29.46
N THR A 481 3.96 -0.67 28.48
CA THR A 481 4.66 -1.43 27.44
C THR A 481 4.12 -1.01 26.10
N TRP A 482 5.00 -0.51 25.23
CA TRP A 482 4.68 -0.23 23.84
C TRP A 482 4.70 -1.52 23.04
N VAL A 483 3.62 -1.78 22.31
CA VAL A 483 3.42 -3.02 21.56
C VAL A 483 2.94 -2.74 20.14
N ALA A 484 3.34 -3.60 19.20
CA ALA A 484 2.71 -3.75 17.91
C ALA A 484 1.68 -4.89 17.97
N ILE A 485 0.41 -4.59 17.71
CA ILE A 485 -0.67 -5.58 17.63
C ILE A 485 -0.85 -6.01 16.17
N VAL A 486 -0.79 -7.32 15.91
CA VAL A 486 -0.86 -7.91 14.56
C VAL A 486 -1.66 -9.20 14.55
N GLY A 487 -2.40 -9.43 13.46
CA GLY A 487 -2.90 -10.76 13.10
C GLY A 487 -1.79 -11.65 12.56
N PHE A 488 -1.98 -12.96 12.57
CA PHE A 488 -0.99 -13.95 12.09
C PHE A 488 -0.87 -13.96 10.56
N GLY A 489 -1.74 -13.24 9.85
CA GLY A 489 -1.64 -13.05 8.41
C GLY A 489 -2.48 -14.01 7.58
N TYR A 490 -2.25 -14.00 6.27
CA TYR A 490 -2.92 -14.84 5.27
C TYR A 490 -2.13 -16.12 5.02
N ASP A 491 -2.83 -17.25 4.99
CA ASP A 491 -2.30 -18.54 4.54
C ASP A 491 -3.38 -19.25 3.72
N PRO A 492 -3.09 -19.73 2.50
CA PRO A 492 -4.08 -20.44 1.69
C PRO A 492 -4.66 -21.68 2.38
N LYS A 493 -3.92 -22.35 3.27
CA LYS A 493 -4.45 -23.52 4.01
C LYS A 493 -5.37 -23.13 5.16
N SER A 494 -5.47 -21.85 5.46
CA SER A 494 -6.36 -21.27 6.47
C SER A 494 -7.41 -20.35 5.87
N ASP A 495 -7.51 -20.31 4.55
CA ASP A 495 -8.56 -19.61 3.82
C ASP A 495 -9.69 -20.59 3.48
N PRO A 496 -10.92 -20.40 4.00
CA PRO A 496 -12.06 -21.24 3.65
C PRO A 496 -12.45 -21.15 2.17
N ASN A 497 -12.06 -20.08 1.47
CA ASN A 497 -12.38 -19.84 0.06
C ASN A 497 -11.39 -20.53 -0.88
N ASP A 498 -10.16 -20.83 -0.44
CA ASP A 498 -9.24 -21.73 -1.15
C ASP A 498 -9.52 -23.20 -0.78
N THR A 499 -10.62 -23.73 -1.31
CA THR A 499 -11.03 -25.12 -1.06
C THR A 499 -10.00 -26.17 -1.52
N ALA A 500 -9.06 -25.81 -2.39
CA ALA A 500 -8.01 -26.71 -2.87
C ALA A 500 -6.89 -26.88 -1.83
N GLN A 501 -6.62 -25.85 -1.03
CA GLN A 501 -5.53 -25.86 -0.05
C GLN A 501 -6.00 -25.90 1.40
N TYR A 502 -7.25 -25.51 1.69
CA TYR A 502 -7.78 -25.42 3.05
C TYR A 502 -7.57 -26.71 3.87
N ASP A 503 -6.90 -26.58 5.02
CA ASP A 503 -6.68 -27.65 5.98
C ASP A 503 -7.14 -27.18 7.37
N ILE A 504 -8.21 -27.77 7.88
CA ILE A 504 -8.75 -27.45 9.21
C ILE A 504 -7.71 -27.61 10.34
N ASN A 505 -6.64 -28.37 10.15
CA ASN A 505 -5.58 -28.56 11.14
C ASN A 505 -4.37 -27.62 10.95
N SER A 506 -4.36 -26.78 9.91
CA SER A 506 -3.29 -25.78 9.72
C SER A 506 -3.23 -24.84 10.92
N THR A 507 -2.02 -24.52 11.37
CA THR A 507 -1.77 -23.55 12.44
C THR A 507 -1.40 -22.17 11.90
N LYS A 508 -1.04 -22.07 10.62
CA LYS A 508 -0.56 -20.84 10.00
C LYS A 508 -1.68 -19.84 9.76
N GLY A 509 -1.41 -18.56 10.02
CA GLY A 509 -2.34 -17.45 9.80
C GLY A 509 -3.46 -17.32 10.84
N ARG A 510 -3.58 -18.26 11.80
CA ARG A 510 -4.71 -18.33 12.75
C ARG A 510 -4.33 -17.82 14.13
N GLY A 511 -4.40 -16.51 14.30
CA GLY A 511 -4.15 -15.90 15.59
C GLY A 511 -3.94 -14.39 15.54
N ILE A 512 -3.79 -13.81 16.72
CA ILE A 512 -3.46 -12.43 16.99
C ILE A 512 -2.43 -12.39 18.12
N MET A 513 -1.50 -11.44 18.04
CA MET A 513 -0.49 -11.23 19.07
C MET A 513 -0.19 -9.75 19.29
N MET A 514 0.46 -9.49 20.42
CA MET A 514 1.11 -8.22 20.75
C MET A 514 2.60 -8.47 20.87
N ILE A 515 3.39 -7.78 20.04
CA ILE A 515 4.85 -7.83 20.03
C ILE A 515 5.35 -6.62 20.80
N ASP A 516 6.16 -6.81 21.83
CA ASP A 516 6.81 -5.71 22.54
C ASP A 516 7.81 -5.00 21.62
N ILE A 517 7.65 -3.68 21.47
CA ILE A 517 8.49 -2.85 20.60
C ILE A 517 9.95 -2.84 21.08
N LYS A 518 10.18 -2.95 22.40
CA LYS A 518 11.55 -2.95 22.95
C LYS A 518 12.32 -4.23 22.58
N THR A 519 11.65 -5.37 22.55
CA THR A 519 12.33 -6.68 22.47
C THR A 519 12.06 -7.46 21.19
N GLY A 520 11.04 -7.08 20.41
CA GLY A 520 10.61 -7.82 19.24
C GLY A 520 9.98 -9.18 19.55
N ARG A 521 9.54 -9.39 20.81
CA ARG A 521 8.98 -10.68 21.25
C ARG A 521 7.52 -10.54 21.65
N PRO A 522 6.71 -11.60 21.42
CA PRO A 522 5.32 -11.57 21.81
C PRO A 522 5.19 -11.51 23.33
N VAL A 523 4.31 -10.63 23.81
CA VAL A 523 3.94 -10.48 25.24
C VAL A 523 2.53 -10.97 25.52
N ALA A 524 1.69 -11.07 24.48
CA ALA A 524 0.35 -11.63 24.58
C ALA A 524 -0.05 -12.29 23.27
N VAL A 525 -0.66 -13.48 23.35
CA VAL A 525 -1.07 -14.26 22.16
C VAL A 525 -2.43 -14.91 22.36
N ARG A 526 -3.22 -14.94 21.28
CA ARG A 526 -4.39 -15.79 21.10
C ARG A 526 -4.31 -16.45 19.74
N LYS A 527 -4.30 -17.78 19.70
CA LYS A 527 -4.07 -18.54 18.47
C LYS A 527 -4.89 -19.81 18.44
N PHE A 528 -4.98 -20.41 17.26
CA PHE A 528 -5.53 -21.74 17.08
C PHE A 528 -4.70 -22.80 17.83
N GLY A 529 -5.39 -23.74 18.45
CA GLY A 529 -4.77 -24.87 19.15
C GLY A 529 -5.60 -25.37 20.33
N THR A 530 -5.00 -26.26 21.10
CA THR A 530 -5.65 -26.92 22.26
C THR A 530 -4.85 -26.74 23.55
N ALA A 531 -3.71 -26.03 23.51
CA ALA A 531 -2.95 -25.71 24.71
C ALA A 531 -3.71 -24.70 25.59
N ALA A 532 -3.25 -24.50 26.83
CA ALA A 532 -3.83 -23.51 27.71
C ALA A 532 -3.76 -22.11 27.08
N GLY A 533 -4.93 -21.46 26.93
CA GLY A 533 -5.05 -20.14 26.32
C GLY A 533 -5.21 -20.12 24.80
N ASP A 534 -5.03 -21.26 24.12
CA ASP A 534 -5.37 -21.41 22.70
C ASP A 534 -6.89 -21.50 22.51
N ILE A 535 -7.36 -21.20 21.29
CA ILE A 535 -8.76 -21.18 20.91
C ILE A 535 -9.03 -22.29 19.88
N PRO A 536 -9.72 -23.39 20.26
CA PRO A 536 -9.93 -24.54 19.38
C PRO A 536 -10.81 -24.28 18.15
N ASP A 537 -11.63 -23.22 18.18
CA ASP A 537 -12.61 -22.91 17.13
C ASP A 537 -12.14 -21.75 16.21
N MET A 538 -10.87 -21.36 16.31
CA MET A 538 -10.25 -20.32 15.47
C MET A 538 -9.74 -20.92 14.15
N TYR A 539 -10.65 -21.29 13.26
CA TYR A 539 -10.33 -22.08 12.06
C TYR A 539 -9.79 -21.29 10.87
N TYR A 540 -9.80 -19.96 10.91
CA TYR A 540 -9.58 -19.14 9.72
C TYR A 540 -8.46 -18.13 9.91
N ALA A 541 -7.79 -17.80 8.81
CA ALA A 541 -6.68 -16.85 8.82
C ALA A 541 -7.15 -15.44 9.21
N MET A 542 -6.27 -14.66 9.83
CA MET A 542 -6.53 -13.27 10.27
C MET A 542 -5.59 -12.28 9.55
N PRO A 543 -5.85 -11.98 8.26
CA PRO A 543 -5.09 -10.96 7.52
C PRO A 543 -5.57 -9.54 7.79
N SER A 544 -6.75 -9.36 8.40
CA SER A 544 -7.28 -8.04 8.75
C SER A 544 -6.33 -7.29 9.70
N THR A 545 -6.24 -5.98 9.52
CA THR A 545 -5.55 -5.10 10.49
C THR A 545 -6.43 -4.98 11.75
N PRO A 546 -5.90 -5.13 12.97
CA PRO A 546 -6.71 -5.00 14.18
C PRO A 546 -7.24 -3.56 14.34
N GLY A 547 -8.52 -3.40 14.69
CA GLY A 547 -9.08 -2.14 15.17
C GLY A 547 -8.87 -2.02 16.67
N VAL A 548 -7.95 -1.16 17.08
CA VAL A 548 -7.56 -0.95 18.49
C VAL A 548 -8.20 0.33 19.00
N LEU A 549 -8.87 0.26 20.14
CA LEU A 549 -9.58 1.40 20.74
C LEU A 549 -9.10 1.63 22.16
N ASP A 550 -8.81 2.90 22.46
CA ASP A 550 -8.77 3.48 23.79
C ASP A 550 -10.15 4.11 24.05
N TYR A 551 -11.00 3.43 24.84
CA TYR A 551 -12.40 3.84 24.99
C TYR A 551 -12.58 4.85 26.14
N ASP A 552 -11.74 4.80 27.17
CA ASP A 552 -11.77 5.75 28.29
C ASP A 552 -10.79 6.93 28.17
N GLN A 553 -10.03 7.01 27.07
CA GLN A 553 -9.12 8.11 26.70
C GLN A 553 -7.99 8.30 27.72
N ASP A 554 -7.52 7.21 28.32
CA ASP A 554 -6.38 7.25 29.24
C ASP A 554 -5.02 7.06 28.53
N GLY A 555 -5.07 6.91 27.20
CA GLY A 555 -3.98 6.71 26.27
C GLY A 555 -3.51 5.26 26.17
N PHE A 556 -4.13 4.31 26.87
CA PHE A 556 -3.82 2.89 26.75
C PHE A 556 -4.90 2.17 25.94
N ALA A 557 -4.48 1.14 25.20
CA ALA A 557 -5.44 0.33 24.46
C ALA A 557 -6.35 -0.45 25.42
N ASP A 558 -7.66 -0.40 25.17
CA ASP A 558 -8.71 -0.97 26.01
C ASP A 558 -9.33 -2.22 25.38
N VAL A 559 -9.60 -2.17 24.09
CA VAL A 559 -10.29 -3.23 23.35
C VAL A 559 -9.77 -3.31 21.92
N VAL A 560 -9.70 -4.53 21.40
CA VAL A 560 -9.27 -4.82 20.02
C VAL A 560 -10.36 -5.62 19.33
N TYR A 561 -10.68 -5.26 18.09
CA TYR A 561 -11.52 -6.03 17.18
C TYR A 561 -10.70 -6.46 15.96
N ILE A 562 -10.90 -7.68 15.47
CA ILE A 562 -10.22 -8.17 14.27
C ILE A 562 -11.11 -9.15 13.51
N GLY A 563 -11.15 -9.02 12.19
CA GLY A 563 -11.86 -9.93 11.30
C GLY A 563 -11.01 -11.11 10.84
N ASP A 564 -11.64 -12.24 10.55
CA ASP A 564 -11.01 -13.40 9.89
C ASP A 564 -11.68 -13.73 8.54
N LEU A 565 -11.05 -14.63 7.77
CA LEU A 565 -11.54 -15.06 6.46
C LEU A 565 -12.84 -15.89 6.51
N GLY A 566 -13.23 -16.39 7.68
CA GLY A 566 -14.48 -17.12 7.86
C GLY A 566 -15.69 -16.22 8.09
N GLY A 567 -15.52 -14.89 8.05
CA GLY A 567 -16.61 -13.95 8.37
C GLY A 567 -16.84 -13.80 9.88
N ASN A 568 -15.84 -14.12 10.71
CA ASN A 568 -15.91 -13.86 12.15
C ASN A 568 -15.24 -12.53 12.49
N ILE A 569 -15.74 -11.89 13.54
CA ILE A 569 -15.05 -10.78 14.21
C ILE A 569 -14.76 -11.22 15.64
N TRP A 570 -13.51 -11.09 16.03
CA TRP A 570 -13.01 -11.42 17.37
C TRP A 570 -12.82 -10.15 18.17
N LYS A 571 -13.12 -10.23 19.48
CA LYS A 571 -12.95 -9.13 20.44
C LYS A 571 -11.95 -9.54 21.52
N TRP A 572 -11.00 -8.67 21.79
CA TRP A 572 -10.01 -8.80 22.87
C TRP A 572 -10.12 -7.60 23.81
N VAL A 573 -10.52 -7.80 25.06
CA VAL A 573 -10.52 -6.72 26.06
C VAL A 573 -9.22 -6.76 26.83
N ILE A 574 -8.46 -5.67 26.80
CA ILE A 574 -7.07 -5.56 27.26
C ILE A 574 -6.86 -4.41 28.26
N ARG A 575 -7.95 -3.74 28.68
CA ARG A 575 -7.95 -2.67 29.69
C ARG A 575 -7.33 -3.05 31.03
N ALA A 576 -7.58 -4.28 31.48
CA ALA A 576 -7.03 -4.75 32.75
C ALA A 576 -5.51 -4.85 32.69
N ARG A 577 -4.84 -4.86 33.85
CA ARG A 577 -3.38 -4.99 33.93
C ARG A 577 -2.96 -6.42 33.54
N GLY A 578 -2.40 -6.62 32.35
CA GLY A 578 -1.91 -7.94 31.92
C GLY A 578 -0.81 -8.45 32.85
N THR A 579 -0.64 -9.76 32.97
CA THR A 579 0.46 -10.33 33.76
C THR A 579 1.73 -10.41 32.89
N ALA A 580 2.86 -9.84 33.32
CA ALA A 580 4.12 -9.97 32.60
C ALA A 580 4.86 -11.26 32.98
N ASN A 581 5.21 -12.09 31.99
CA ASN A 581 6.24 -13.14 32.04
C ASN A 581 6.41 -13.73 30.63
N PRO A 582 7.20 -13.09 29.73
CA PRO A 582 7.36 -13.54 28.36
C PRO A 582 8.17 -14.84 28.30
N SER A 583 7.47 -15.97 28.38
CA SER A 583 7.96 -17.27 27.93
C SER A 583 6.91 -17.86 27.00
N PRO A 584 7.29 -18.66 25.99
CA PRO A 584 6.33 -19.21 25.03
C PRO A 584 5.12 -19.93 25.66
N GLY A 585 5.25 -20.44 26.90
CA GLY A 585 4.19 -21.13 27.63
C GLY A 585 3.24 -20.24 28.47
N VAL A 586 3.49 -18.93 28.57
CA VAL A 586 2.73 -18.01 29.46
C VAL A 586 2.24 -16.76 28.70
N LEU A 587 2.20 -16.80 27.37
CA LEU A 587 1.73 -15.69 26.55
C LEU A 587 0.21 -15.48 26.61
N TYR A 588 -0.53 -16.44 27.17
CA TYR A 588 -1.96 -16.29 27.33
C TYR A 588 -2.26 -15.41 28.55
N GLN A 589 -2.71 -14.17 28.31
CA GLN A 589 -3.10 -13.20 29.35
C GLN A 589 -4.50 -13.54 29.92
N PRO A 590 -4.66 -14.23 31.07
CA PRO A 590 -5.95 -14.82 31.46
C PRO A 590 -7.01 -13.78 31.84
N ASN A 591 -6.56 -12.61 32.29
CA ASN A 591 -7.35 -11.46 32.67
C ASN A 591 -7.79 -10.60 31.48
N TRP A 592 -7.33 -10.92 30.28
CA TRP A 592 -7.75 -10.28 29.03
C TRP A 592 -8.69 -11.21 28.27
N PRO A 593 -10.02 -11.07 28.44
CA PRO A 593 -10.96 -11.95 27.78
C PRO A 593 -10.88 -11.77 26.27
N PHE A 594 -10.88 -12.91 25.58
CA PHE A 594 -10.84 -13.00 24.13
C PHE A 594 -11.95 -13.93 23.67
N ARG A 595 -12.81 -13.47 22.77
CA ARG A 595 -13.95 -14.25 22.30
C ARG A 595 -14.34 -13.89 20.87
N LYS A 596 -15.06 -14.80 20.23
CA LYS A 596 -15.80 -14.49 19.00
C LYS A 596 -16.91 -13.48 19.36
N PHE A 597 -16.87 -12.30 18.75
CA PHE A 597 -17.85 -11.22 18.93
C PHE A 597 -19.00 -11.33 17.94
N PHE A 598 -18.68 -11.68 16.70
CA PHE A 598 -19.63 -11.85 15.61
C PHE A 598 -19.20 -13.00 14.70
N ASP A 599 -20.18 -13.60 14.04
CA ASP A 599 -20.05 -14.69 13.08
C ASP A 599 -21.13 -14.47 12.01
N ASP A 600 -20.76 -14.46 10.72
CA ASP A 600 -21.68 -14.26 9.61
C ASP A 600 -22.63 -15.46 9.39
N ASP A 601 -22.22 -16.70 9.69
CA ASP A 601 -23.09 -17.89 9.63
C ASP A 601 -22.58 -19.06 10.50
N PRO A 602 -22.95 -19.10 11.79
CA PRO A 602 -22.50 -20.17 12.69
C PRO A 602 -23.21 -21.54 12.48
N THR A 603 -24.08 -21.68 11.47
CA THR A 603 -24.90 -22.90 11.28
C THR A 603 -24.58 -23.72 10.04
N ALA A 604 -23.92 -23.14 9.04
CA ALA A 604 -23.48 -23.87 7.87
C ALA A 604 -21.99 -24.23 8.02
N PRO A 605 -21.58 -25.51 7.98
CA PRO A 605 -20.23 -25.79 7.50
C PRO A 605 -20.12 -25.10 6.14
N VAL A 606 -19.06 -24.30 5.91
CA VAL A 606 -18.89 -23.52 4.68
C VAL A 606 -18.72 -24.49 3.51
N THR A 607 -19.82 -25.03 3.01
CA THR A 607 -19.88 -25.78 1.76
C THR A 607 -20.12 -24.73 0.67
N GLY A 608 -19.15 -23.86 0.47
CA GLY A 608 -19.28 -22.69 -0.42
C GLY A 608 -18.24 -21.62 -0.13
N HIS A 609 -18.58 -20.38 -0.47
CA HIS A 609 -17.77 -19.17 -0.29
C HIS A 609 -18.14 -18.47 1.03
N ALA A 610 -17.16 -18.11 1.86
CA ALA A 610 -17.28 -17.31 3.07
C ALA A 610 -17.14 -15.82 2.77
N ARG A 611 -17.79 -14.99 3.59
CA ARG A 611 -17.62 -13.54 3.53
C ARG A 611 -16.37 -13.10 4.30
N SER A 612 -15.23 -13.10 3.62
CA SER A 612 -13.93 -12.79 4.20
C SER A 612 -13.78 -11.33 4.64
N PHE A 613 -13.15 -11.11 5.81
CA PHE A 613 -12.71 -9.80 6.26
C PHE A 613 -11.20 -9.61 6.05
N TYR A 614 -10.82 -8.80 5.06
CA TYR A 614 -9.42 -8.41 4.81
C TYR A 614 -9.03 -7.02 5.34
N TYR A 615 -10.01 -6.13 5.48
CA TYR A 615 -9.79 -4.74 5.91
C TYR A 615 -10.11 -4.57 7.40
N PRO A 616 -9.54 -3.54 8.06
CA PRO A 616 -9.74 -3.29 9.49
C PRO A 616 -11.19 -2.95 9.83
N PRO A 617 -11.62 -3.20 11.08
CA PRO A 617 -12.79 -2.56 11.65
C PRO A 617 -12.56 -1.07 11.86
N SER A 618 -13.54 -0.26 11.46
CA SER A 618 -13.62 1.14 11.85
C SER A 618 -14.72 1.35 12.88
N ALA A 619 -14.57 2.32 13.79
CA ALA A 619 -15.52 2.49 14.87
C ALA A 619 -15.81 3.96 15.19
N THR A 620 -17.01 4.22 15.73
CA THR A 620 -17.43 5.53 16.25
C THR A 620 -18.48 5.37 17.33
N VAL A 621 -18.63 6.36 18.19
CA VAL A 621 -19.62 6.36 19.27
C VAL A 621 -20.80 7.24 18.88
N VAL A 622 -21.99 6.66 18.82
CA VAL A 622 -23.24 7.39 18.55
C VAL A 622 -24.23 7.13 19.68
N ASN A 623 -24.70 8.18 20.34
CA ASN A 623 -25.60 8.11 21.50
C ASN A 623 -25.09 7.19 22.62
N GLY A 624 -23.77 7.20 22.88
CA GLY A 624 -23.14 6.39 23.92
C GLY A 624 -23.04 4.89 23.61
N ILE A 625 -23.27 4.48 22.35
CA ILE A 625 -23.11 3.12 21.87
C ILE A 625 -21.96 3.08 20.86
N LEU A 626 -21.03 2.15 21.04
CA LEU A 626 -19.94 1.92 20.10
C LEU A 626 -20.48 1.20 18.86
N HIS A 627 -20.32 1.81 17.70
CA HIS A 627 -20.65 1.24 16.40
C HIS A 627 -19.37 0.82 15.70
N ILE A 628 -19.35 -0.39 15.14
CA ILE A 628 -18.19 -1.03 14.52
C ILE A 628 -18.58 -1.44 13.10
N GLY A 629 -17.93 -0.84 12.10
CA GLY A 629 -18.15 -1.08 10.68
C GLY A 629 -17.08 -1.99 10.08
N MET A 630 -17.50 -3.00 9.32
CA MET A 630 -16.61 -3.88 8.54
C MET A 630 -17.27 -4.35 7.24
N GLY A 631 -16.55 -4.22 6.13
CA GLY A 631 -16.97 -4.72 4.82
C GLY A 631 -16.34 -6.08 4.48
N THR A 632 -17.11 -6.96 3.84
CA THR A 632 -16.60 -8.25 3.36
C THR A 632 -16.21 -8.18 1.89
N GLY A 633 -15.19 -8.94 1.50
CA GLY A 633 -14.77 -8.94 0.12
C GLY A 633 -13.50 -9.75 -0.05
N GLU A 634 -13.52 -10.67 -0.99
CA GLU A 634 -12.35 -11.50 -1.28
C GLU A 634 -11.24 -10.64 -1.88
N ARG A 635 -10.05 -10.67 -1.29
CA ARG A 635 -8.89 -9.91 -1.77
C ARG A 635 -7.87 -10.81 -2.47
N ALA A 636 -7.79 -12.10 -2.11
CA ALA A 636 -6.90 -13.05 -2.77
C ALA A 636 -7.42 -13.45 -4.17
N ASP A 637 -8.73 -13.37 -4.39
CA ASP A 637 -9.38 -13.51 -5.69
C ASP A 637 -10.41 -12.39 -5.93
N LEU A 638 -9.97 -11.39 -6.69
CA LEU A 638 -10.80 -10.24 -7.04
C LEU A 638 -11.76 -10.52 -8.20
N ASN A 639 -11.51 -11.55 -8.99
CA ASN A 639 -12.37 -11.92 -10.13
C ASN A 639 -13.57 -12.75 -9.70
N CYS A 640 -13.52 -13.35 -8.51
CA CYS A 640 -14.59 -14.15 -7.92
C CYS A 640 -15.98 -13.47 -7.96
N THR A 641 -16.86 -13.99 -8.83
CA THR A 641 -18.29 -13.62 -8.96
C THR A 641 -19.20 -14.85 -8.87
N SER A 642 -20.53 -14.69 -8.84
CA SER A 642 -21.43 -15.85 -8.89
C SER A 642 -21.24 -16.72 -10.14
N ALA A 643 -20.72 -16.16 -11.24
CA ALA A 643 -20.37 -16.90 -12.45
C ALA A 643 -19.19 -17.86 -12.23
N ASP A 644 -18.28 -17.53 -11.31
CA ASP A 644 -17.09 -18.32 -10.95
C ASP A 644 -17.30 -19.18 -9.69
N GLY A 645 -18.56 -19.31 -9.24
CA GLY A 645 -18.92 -20.13 -8.07
C GLY A 645 -18.94 -19.36 -6.73
N CYS A 646 -18.67 -18.05 -6.75
CA CYS A 646 -18.80 -17.18 -5.58
C CYS A 646 -20.24 -16.70 -5.40
N VAL A 647 -21.11 -17.62 -5.00
CA VAL A 647 -22.57 -17.40 -4.96
C VAL A 647 -23.06 -16.50 -3.82
N LEU A 648 -22.17 -16.01 -2.97
CA LEU A 648 -22.52 -15.26 -1.76
C LEU A 648 -22.24 -13.77 -1.93
N LEU A 649 -23.28 -12.94 -1.86
CA LEU A 649 -23.13 -11.49 -1.92
C LEU A 649 -22.35 -10.95 -0.73
N ASN A 650 -21.44 -10.02 -0.99
CA ASN A 650 -20.72 -9.28 0.03
C ASN A 650 -21.61 -8.29 0.76
N ARG A 651 -21.23 -7.97 1.99
CA ARG A 651 -21.99 -7.11 2.89
C ARG A 651 -21.08 -6.16 3.64
N PHE A 652 -21.63 -4.99 3.97
CA PHE A 652 -21.07 -4.15 5.00
C PHE A 652 -21.87 -4.35 6.29
N TYR A 653 -21.20 -4.72 7.38
CA TYR A 653 -21.78 -4.89 8.70
C TYR A 653 -21.54 -3.65 9.53
N MET A 654 -22.59 -3.18 10.20
CA MET A 654 -22.51 -2.16 11.24
C MET A 654 -22.99 -2.78 12.55
N LEU A 655 -22.05 -3.15 13.41
CA LEU A 655 -22.31 -3.83 14.68
C LEU A 655 -22.34 -2.85 15.84
N LYS A 656 -23.17 -3.10 16.84
CA LYS A 656 -23.28 -2.30 18.06
C LYS A 656 -22.68 -3.05 19.24
N ASP A 657 -21.64 -2.50 19.86
CA ASP A 657 -21.14 -2.97 21.13
C ASP A 657 -21.67 -2.10 22.27
N ARG A 658 -22.42 -2.72 23.18
CA ARG A 658 -23.03 -2.08 24.35
C ARG A 658 -22.33 -2.46 25.66
N ASP A 659 -21.43 -3.42 25.63
CA ASP A 659 -20.61 -3.85 26.76
C ASP A 659 -19.15 -3.96 26.30
N VAL A 660 -18.57 -2.81 25.99
CA VAL A 660 -17.21 -2.69 25.43
C VAL A 660 -16.18 -3.46 26.27
N TYR A 661 -16.37 -3.52 27.59
CA TYR A 661 -15.44 -4.16 28.52
C TYR A 661 -15.80 -5.60 28.91
N ASP A 662 -16.86 -6.18 28.35
CA ASP A 662 -17.35 -7.52 28.69
C ASP A 662 -17.54 -7.73 30.22
N THR A 663 -18.11 -6.73 30.90
CA THR A 663 -18.22 -6.68 32.37
C THR A 663 -19.51 -7.31 32.92
N GLY A 664 -20.55 -7.49 32.11
CA GLY A 664 -21.78 -8.11 32.60
C GLY A 664 -21.84 -9.62 32.42
N SER A 665 -22.84 -10.24 33.07
CA SER A 665 -23.06 -11.68 32.95
C SER A 665 -23.50 -12.04 31.51
N PRO A 666 -22.97 -13.11 30.89
CA PRO A 666 -23.35 -13.55 29.55
C PRO A 666 -24.84 -13.82 29.33
N SER A 667 -25.65 -13.85 30.40
CA SER A 667 -27.10 -14.06 30.37
C SER A 667 -27.94 -12.77 30.37
N THR A 668 -27.33 -11.60 30.51
CA THR A 668 -28.02 -10.28 30.49
C THR A 668 -27.51 -9.35 29.39
N ILE A 669 -26.61 -9.85 28.52
CA ILE A 669 -25.93 -9.06 27.48
C ILE A 669 -26.08 -9.77 26.14
N ASP A 670 -26.69 -9.08 25.18
CA ASP A 670 -26.72 -9.46 23.76
C ASP A 670 -25.30 -9.55 23.19
N GLY A 671 -24.67 -10.71 23.33
CA GLY A 671 -23.26 -10.90 22.97
C GLY A 671 -22.86 -12.35 22.68
N ARG A 672 -23.80 -13.28 22.52
CA ARG A 672 -23.44 -14.59 21.96
C ARG A 672 -23.15 -14.45 20.47
N ALA A 673 -22.09 -15.08 19.99
CA ALA A 673 -22.07 -15.56 18.61
C ALA A 673 -23.27 -16.52 18.47
N ALA A 674 -24.29 -16.15 17.70
CA ALA A 674 -25.40 -17.04 17.40
C ALA A 674 -26.12 -16.63 16.10
N PRO A 675 -26.68 -17.60 15.37
CA PRO A 675 -27.02 -17.52 13.96
C PRO A 675 -28.39 -16.90 13.75
N ALA A 676 -28.53 -16.12 12.69
CA ALA A 676 -29.79 -15.67 12.08
C ALA A 676 -30.77 -14.88 12.98
N GLY A 677 -30.85 -13.56 12.75
CA GLY A 677 -32.06 -12.78 13.08
C GLY A 677 -31.90 -11.47 13.85
N GLU A 678 -30.69 -10.97 14.11
CA GLU A 678 -30.49 -9.80 14.99
C GLU A 678 -29.76 -8.60 14.35
N LEU A 679 -29.49 -8.66 13.05
CA LEU A 679 -29.10 -7.48 12.27
C LEU A 679 -30.23 -7.14 11.30
N SER A 680 -30.55 -5.86 11.19
CA SER A 680 -31.48 -5.39 10.17
C SER A 680 -30.82 -5.41 8.80
N ASP A 681 -31.45 -6.03 7.81
CA ASP A 681 -31.10 -5.81 6.41
C ASP A 681 -31.66 -4.46 5.97
N ILE A 682 -30.78 -3.49 5.74
CA ILE A 682 -31.14 -2.14 5.33
C ILE A 682 -30.83 -1.88 3.85
N THR A 683 -30.57 -2.91 3.06
CA THR A 683 -30.13 -2.78 1.66
C THR A 683 -31.06 -1.85 0.86
N ALA A 684 -32.38 -1.97 1.05
CA ALA A 684 -33.39 -1.16 0.35
C ALA A 684 -33.71 0.21 1.00
N PHE A 685 -33.07 0.60 2.10
CA PHE A 685 -33.38 1.80 2.89
C PHE A 685 -32.24 2.82 2.82
N GLU A 686 -32.02 3.41 1.64
CA GLU A 686 -30.94 4.40 1.44
C GLU A 686 -31.36 5.82 1.79
N ASP A 687 -32.65 6.15 1.59
CA ASP A 687 -33.17 7.53 1.65
C ASP A 687 -33.70 7.96 3.03
N ASN A 688 -33.71 7.04 3.99
CA ASN A 688 -34.25 7.25 5.33
C ASN A 688 -33.44 6.51 6.40
N CYS A 689 -33.73 6.84 7.67
CA CYS A 689 -33.10 6.24 8.83
C CYS A 689 -34.06 5.22 9.48
N PRO A 690 -34.02 3.93 9.07
CA PRO A 690 -34.91 2.92 9.62
C PRO A 690 -34.60 2.62 11.09
N VAL A 691 -35.59 2.08 11.80
CA VAL A 691 -35.33 1.46 13.10
C VAL A 691 -34.55 0.17 12.85
N VAL A 692 -33.35 0.09 13.42
CA VAL A 692 -32.47 -1.07 13.29
C VAL A 692 -32.41 -1.88 14.58
N GLU A 693 -32.10 -3.17 14.45
CA GLU A 693 -32.00 -4.09 15.56
C GLU A 693 -30.97 -3.64 16.62
N PRO A 694 -31.08 -4.13 17.87
CA PRO A 694 -30.20 -3.74 18.95
C PRO A 694 -28.71 -3.98 18.71
N ARG A 695 -28.38 -4.98 17.88
CA ARG A 695 -27.00 -5.42 17.58
C ARG A 695 -26.42 -4.82 16.32
N GLY A 696 -27.25 -4.16 15.50
CA GLY A 696 -26.76 -3.47 14.31
C GLY A 696 -27.60 -3.69 13.06
N PHE A 697 -26.95 -3.48 11.91
CA PHE A 697 -27.53 -3.69 10.58
C PHE A 697 -26.46 -4.14 9.59
N PHE A 698 -26.89 -4.55 8.40
CA PHE A 698 -26.03 -4.71 7.24
C PHE A 698 -26.72 -4.21 5.97
N PHE A 699 -25.94 -3.92 4.94
CA PHE A 699 -26.44 -3.84 3.56
C PHE A 699 -25.59 -4.74 2.66
N SER A 700 -26.22 -5.31 1.64
CA SER A 700 -25.55 -6.15 0.65
C SER A 700 -25.19 -5.34 -0.59
N VAL A 701 -24.05 -5.64 -1.20
CA VAL A 701 -23.64 -5.06 -2.48
C VAL A 701 -24.01 -6.02 -3.64
N PRO A 702 -24.10 -5.52 -4.88
CA PRO A 702 -24.30 -6.34 -6.07
C PRO A 702 -23.34 -7.52 -6.19
N ASP A 703 -23.72 -8.51 -7.01
CA ASP A 703 -22.88 -9.68 -7.29
C ASP A 703 -21.51 -9.28 -7.87
N GLY A 704 -20.46 -9.96 -7.40
CA GLY A 704 -19.07 -9.69 -7.73
C GLY A 704 -18.45 -8.46 -7.06
N GLU A 705 -19.25 -7.55 -6.50
CA GLU A 705 -18.75 -6.34 -5.85
C GLU A 705 -18.19 -6.67 -4.45
N LYS A 706 -17.04 -6.07 -4.11
CA LYS A 706 -16.25 -6.39 -2.92
C LYS A 706 -15.81 -5.11 -2.23
N PHE A 707 -15.80 -5.09 -0.89
CA PHE A 707 -15.18 -4.00 -0.14
C PHE A 707 -13.65 -4.19 -0.19
N VAL A 708 -12.96 -3.27 -0.87
CA VAL A 708 -11.52 -3.39 -1.17
C VAL A 708 -10.67 -2.24 -0.60
N THR A 709 -11.20 -1.52 0.38
CA THR A 709 -10.50 -0.38 1.00
C THR A 709 -10.76 -0.32 2.49
N ASN A 710 -9.89 0.37 3.22
CA ASN A 710 -10.14 0.77 4.60
C ASN A 710 -11.37 1.70 4.65
N SER A 711 -12.24 1.54 5.66
CA SER A 711 -13.32 2.48 5.90
C SER A 711 -12.86 3.69 6.72
N GLU A 712 -13.21 4.89 6.29
CA GLU A 712 -12.98 6.13 7.04
C GLU A 712 -14.26 6.57 7.74
N VAL A 713 -14.12 7.20 8.92
CA VAL A 713 -15.26 7.66 9.71
C VAL A 713 -15.18 9.15 9.99
N PHE A 714 -16.19 9.89 9.55
CA PHE A 714 -16.29 11.33 9.73
C PHE A 714 -17.72 11.74 10.07
N ASN A 715 -17.90 12.51 11.15
CA ASN A 715 -19.22 12.98 11.58
C ASN A 715 -20.29 11.86 11.66
N ALA A 716 -19.90 10.72 12.23
CA ALA A 716 -20.71 9.49 12.28
C ALA A 716 -21.13 8.90 10.92
N PHE A 717 -20.59 9.37 9.79
CA PHE A 717 -20.68 8.71 8.50
C PHE A 717 -19.47 7.82 8.27
N PHE A 718 -19.72 6.67 7.67
CA PHE A 718 -18.68 5.76 7.16
C PHE A 718 -18.53 5.99 5.67
N PHE A 719 -17.30 6.10 5.21
CA PHE A 719 -16.91 6.17 3.81
C PHE A 719 -16.04 4.97 3.47
N ILE A 720 -16.42 4.21 2.44
CA ILE A 720 -15.67 3.03 2.00
C ILE A 720 -15.86 2.79 0.50
N SER A 721 -14.80 2.43 -0.20
CA SER A 721 -14.85 2.12 -1.62
C SER A 721 -14.89 0.62 -1.88
N THR A 722 -15.67 0.23 -2.89
CA THR A 722 -15.78 -1.13 -3.39
C THR A 722 -15.20 -1.24 -4.80
N PHE A 723 -14.93 -2.47 -5.22
CA PHE A 723 -14.56 -2.81 -6.58
C PHE A 723 -15.42 -3.97 -7.07
N LYS A 724 -15.87 -3.87 -8.31
CA LYS A 724 -16.57 -4.94 -9.02
C LYS A 724 -15.81 -5.27 -10.30
N PRO A 725 -15.30 -6.50 -10.48
CA PRO A 725 -14.60 -6.89 -11.70
C PRO A 725 -15.57 -6.92 -12.89
N ASP A 726 -15.08 -6.53 -14.05
CA ASP A 726 -15.72 -6.71 -15.35
C ASP A 726 -15.04 -7.87 -16.08
N LEU A 727 -15.72 -9.02 -16.10
CA LEU A 727 -15.22 -10.25 -16.71
C LEU A 727 -15.62 -10.38 -18.19
N SER A 728 -16.21 -9.34 -18.79
CA SER A 728 -16.67 -9.40 -20.19
C SER A 728 -15.53 -9.32 -21.22
N ASN A 729 -14.37 -8.76 -20.85
CA ASN A 729 -13.18 -8.67 -21.69
C ASN A 729 -11.92 -9.09 -20.92
N LEU A 730 -11.41 -10.30 -21.20
CA LEU A 730 -10.21 -10.84 -20.56
C LEU A 730 -8.90 -10.15 -21.01
N CYS A 731 -8.91 -9.41 -22.12
CA CYS A 731 -7.73 -8.70 -22.63
C CYS A 731 -7.55 -7.31 -22.02
N GLU A 732 -8.59 -6.77 -21.37
CA GLU A 732 -8.54 -5.55 -20.57
C GLU A 732 -9.22 -5.84 -19.23
N PRO A 733 -8.51 -6.44 -18.25
CA PRO A 733 -9.02 -6.64 -16.90
C PRO A 733 -9.46 -5.28 -16.35
N SER A 734 -10.76 -5.04 -16.38
CA SER A 734 -11.39 -3.79 -16.01
C SER A 734 -12.34 -4.08 -14.85
N GLY A 735 -12.75 -3.04 -14.14
CA GLY A 735 -13.79 -3.14 -13.14
C GLY A 735 -14.29 -1.76 -12.77
N ILE A 736 -15.38 -1.69 -12.03
CA ILE A 736 -16.01 -0.45 -11.61
C ILE A 736 -15.77 -0.26 -10.12
N SER A 737 -15.39 0.96 -9.75
CA SER A 737 -15.28 1.39 -8.37
C SER A 737 -16.50 2.18 -7.93
N THR A 738 -16.95 1.93 -6.71
CA THR A 738 -18.08 2.67 -6.10
C THR A 738 -17.68 3.14 -4.71
N LEU A 739 -17.93 4.40 -4.37
CA LEU A 739 -17.79 4.91 -3.01
C LEU A 739 -19.14 4.82 -2.29
N TYR A 740 -19.16 4.23 -1.12
CA TYR A 740 -20.30 4.22 -0.21
C TYR A 740 -20.09 5.23 0.92
N GLY A 741 -21.15 5.97 1.26
CA GLY A 741 -21.21 6.96 2.32
C GLY A 741 -22.52 6.81 3.09
N PHE A 742 -22.46 6.48 4.39
CA PHE A 742 -23.68 6.21 5.16
C PHE A 742 -23.55 6.43 6.67
N LEU A 743 -24.66 6.79 7.30
CA LEU A 743 -24.72 7.11 8.72
C LEU A 743 -24.62 5.86 9.60
N ALA A 744 -23.72 5.86 10.58
CA ALA A 744 -23.45 4.73 11.48
C ALA A 744 -24.68 4.24 12.26
N LYS A 745 -25.64 5.12 12.55
CA LYS A 745 -26.81 4.81 13.39
C LYS A 745 -27.80 3.87 12.70
N CYS A 746 -27.99 4.02 11.39
CA CYS A 746 -29.10 3.42 10.65
C CYS A 746 -28.83 3.18 9.15
N GLY A 747 -27.67 3.59 8.64
CA GLY A 747 -27.22 3.37 7.26
C GLY A 747 -27.94 4.17 6.19
N GLN A 748 -28.54 5.31 6.57
CA GLN A 748 -29.01 6.32 5.63
C GLN A 748 -27.82 6.86 4.82
N GLY A 749 -28.04 7.07 3.52
CA GLY A 749 -27.02 7.55 2.58
C GLY A 749 -26.51 8.97 2.86
N TYR A 750 -25.30 9.24 2.40
CA TYR A 750 -24.65 10.54 2.46
C TYR A 750 -24.85 11.36 1.17
N PHE A 751 -24.95 10.71 0.02
CA PHE A 751 -24.94 11.37 -1.29
C PHE A 751 -26.33 11.78 -1.76
N GLY A 752 -26.37 12.64 -2.78
CA GLY A 752 -27.62 13.16 -3.34
C GLY A 752 -28.17 14.38 -2.57
N PRO A 753 -29.36 14.87 -2.92
CA PRO A 753 -29.99 16.00 -2.23
C PRO A 753 -30.28 15.69 -0.76
N PRO A 754 -30.34 16.71 0.13
CA PRO A 754 -30.68 16.51 1.53
C PRO A 754 -32.01 15.79 1.69
N SER A 755 -32.03 14.80 2.57
CA SER A 755 -33.23 14.05 2.91
C SER A 755 -34.27 14.94 3.59
N PRO A 756 -35.58 14.70 3.39
CA PRO A 756 -36.65 15.43 4.09
C PRO A 756 -36.55 15.38 5.62
N THR A 757 -35.81 14.40 6.18
CA THR A 757 -35.69 14.16 7.61
C THR A 757 -34.35 14.57 8.22
N SER A 758 -33.35 14.97 7.41
CA SER A 758 -32.03 15.41 7.89
C SER A 758 -31.39 16.41 6.93
N PRO A 759 -30.87 17.55 7.42
CA PRO A 759 -30.21 18.55 6.58
C PRO A 759 -28.80 18.12 6.10
N ILE A 760 -28.22 17.07 6.68
CA ILE A 760 -26.84 16.62 6.40
C ILE A 760 -26.82 15.27 5.69
N ALA A 761 -27.84 14.42 5.88
CA ALA A 761 -27.91 13.12 5.22
C ALA A 761 -28.56 13.23 3.85
N GLY A 762 -27.99 12.54 2.87
CA GLY A 762 -28.50 12.44 1.52
C GLY A 762 -29.59 11.39 1.37
N ILE A 763 -29.86 11.03 0.11
CA ILE A 763 -30.83 10.01 -0.29
C ILE A 763 -30.18 8.76 -0.92
N ASP A 764 -28.91 8.84 -1.29
CA ASP A 764 -28.17 7.78 -1.98
C ASP A 764 -27.01 7.30 -1.10
N ARG A 765 -26.85 5.97 -1.00
CA ARG A 765 -25.75 5.38 -0.21
C ARG A 765 -24.44 5.35 -0.98
N SER A 766 -24.49 5.40 -2.29
CA SER A 766 -23.33 5.19 -3.16
C SER A 766 -23.16 6.28 -4.21
N MET A 767 -21.92 6.40 -4.69
CA MET A 767 -21.56 7.17 -5.87
C MET A 767 -20.58 6.38 -6.73
N ASP A 768 -20.79 6.41 -8.03
CA ASP A 768 -19.91 5.76 -9.01
C ASP A 768 -18.60 6.55 -9.14
N LEU A 769 -17.46 5.86 -9.01
CA LEU A 769 -16.12 6.43 -9.23
C LEU A 769 -15.59 6.12 -10.64
N GLY A 770 -16.30 5.30 -11.41
CA GLY A 770 -15.90 4.88 -12.75
C GLY A 770 -14.97 3.67 -12.74
N LYS A 771 -14.21 3.50 -13.83
CA LYS A 771 -13.35 2.33 -14.03
C LYS A 771 -12.08 2.36 -13.18
N GLY A 772 -11.53 1.17 -12.91
CA GLY A 772 -10.29 0.96 -12.15
C GLY A 772 -10.56 0.59 -10.69
N MET A 773 -9.57 0.05 -9.99
CA MET A 773 -9.66 -0.21 -8.55
C MET A 773 -9.45 1.09 -7.74
N PRO A 774 -10.16 1.32 -6.62
CA PRO A 774 -10.03 2.54 -5.86
C PRO A 774 -9.00 2.38 -4.74
N THR A 775 -8.48 3.50 -4.28
CA THR A 775 -7.63 3.56 -3.09
C THR A 775 -8.43 3.72 -1.82
N ASP A 776 -7.78 3.47 -0.68
CA ASP A 776 -8.27 3.95 0.59
C ASP A 776 -8.65 5.43 0.49
N ALA A 777 -9.88 5.74 0.88
CA ALA A 777 -10.31 7.12 0.95
C ALA A 777 -9.51 7.84 2.04
N ARG A 778 -9.11 9.08 1.80
CA ARG A 778 -8.39 9.89 2.78
C ARG A 778 -9.14 11.17 3.05
N LEU A 779 -9.42 11.43 4.32
CA LEU A 779 -9.97 12.70 4.77
C LEU A 779 -8.84 13.72 4.88
N SER A 780 -8.96 14.83 4.16
CA SER A 780 -8.13 16.01 4.30
C SER A 780 -8.94 17.10 4.97
N ILE A 781 -8.47 17.53 6.14
CA ILE A 781 -9.07 18.64 6.90
C ILE A 781 -8.27 19.90 6.56
N ALA A 782 -8.90 20.85 5.88
CA ALA A 782 -8.26 22.12 5.55
C ALA A 782 -8.28 23.05 6.78
N PRO A 783 -7.14 23.65 7.19
CA PRO A 783 -7.16 24.67 8.23
C PRO A 783 -7.82 25.97 7.71
N GLY A 784 -8.90 26.42 8.37
CA GLY A 784 -9.58 27.70 8.09
C GLY A 784 -10.97 27.53 7.46
N GLU A 785 -11.35 28.42 6.53
CA GLU A 785 -12.66 28.43 5.83
C GLU A 785 -12.76 27.38 4.69
N GLY A 786 -11.77 26.49 4.54
CA GLY A 786 -11.79 25.42 3.55
C GLY A 786 -12.70 24.26 4.00
N GLY A 787 -13.54 23.76 3.10
CA GLY A 787 -14.34 22.55 3.35
C GLY A 787 -13.44 21.32 3.53
N ASN A 788 -13.90 20.37 4.35
CA ASN A 788 -13.24 19.07 4.50
C ASN A 788 -13.39 18.28 3.20
N ARG A 789 -12.38 17.48 2.84
CA ARG A 789 -12.36 16.79 1.55
C ARG A 789 -12.02 15.33 1.68
N LEU A 790 -12.75 14.49 0.98
CA LEU A 790 -12.40 13.09 0.77
C LEU A 790 -11.66 12.96 -0.56
N ILE A 791 -10.45 12.40 -0.52
CA ILE A 791 -9.61 12.23 -1.68
C ILE A 791 -9.43 10.73 -1.93
N ILE A 792 -9.72 10.30 -3.16
CA ILE A 792 -9.61 8.93 -3.63
C ILE A 792 -8.84 8.96 -4.94
N SER A 793 -7.90 8.05 -5.13
CA SER A 793 -7.27 7.80 -6.42
C SER A 793 -7.77 6.48 -6.97
N LYS A 794 -7.73 6.34 -8.28
CA LYS A 794 -8.02 5.10 -8.97
C LYS A 794 -6.79 4.55 -9.64
N GLN A 795 -6.87 3.27 -10.00
CA GLN A 795 -5.82 2.53 -10.68
C GLN A 795 -5.33 3.23 -11.95
N ASP A 796 -6.23 3.81 -12.74
CA ASP A 796 -5.95 4.59 -13.95
C ASP A 796 -5.26 5.94 -13.70
N GLY A 797 -4.97 6.27 -12.43
CA GLY A 797 -4.35 7.52 -12.03
C GLY A 797 -5.33 8.69 -11.91
N GLU A 798 -6.63 8.46 -12.13
CA GLU A 798 -7.66 9.49 -11.92
C GLU A 798 -7.86 9.77 -10.44
N LEU A 799 -7.94 11.07 -10.12
CA LEU A 799 -8.18 11.58 -8.78
C LEU A 799 -9.58 12.11 -8.65
N ILE A 800 -10.22 11.68 -7.57
CA ILE A 800 -11.57 12.10 -7.21
C ILE A 800 -11.47 12.80 -5.86
N ASN A 801 -11.88 14.06 -5.83
CA ASN A 801 -11.86 14.93 -4.67
C ASN A 801 -13.26 15.44 -4.39
N ILE A 802 -13.80 15.06 -3.24
CA ILE A 802 -15.20 15.25 -2.87
C ILE A 802 -15.25 16.14 -1.63
N ASP A 803 -16.04 17.21 -1.67
CA ASP A 803 -16.32 18.01 -0.47
C ASP A 803 -17.17 17.17 0.50
N SER A 804 -16.66 16.95 1.71
CA SER A 804 -17.36 16.24 2.78
C SER A 804 -18.11 17.19 3.73
N GLY A 805 -18.14 18.50 3.42
CA GLY A 805 -18.88 19.54 4.13
C GLY A 805 -18.13 20.16 5.32
N SER A 806 -18.66 21.29 5.81
CA SER A 806 -18.20 21.99 7.03
C SER A 806 -18.97 21.53 8.28
N SER A 807 -18.29 21.32 9.41
CA SER A 807 -18.93 20.91 10.67
C SER A 807 -19.43 22.13 11.46
N GLU A 808 -20.74 22.39 11.45
CA GLU A 808 -21.34 23.35 12.41
C GLU A 808 -22.23 22.70 13.48
N SER A 809 -22.60 21.40 13.40
CA SER A 809 -23.67 20.91 14.30
C SER A 809 -23.63 19.48 14.83
N GLU A 810 -22.75 18.57 14.38
CA GLU A 810 -22.64 17.24 15.01
C GLU A 810 -21.15 16.86 15.12
N HIS A 811 -20.69 16.60 16.35
CA HIS A 811 -19.36 16.06 16.61
C HIS A 811 -19.53 14.56 16.91
N GLY A 812 -19.41 13.72 15.89
CA GLY A 812 -19.05 12.31 16.08
C GLY A 812 -17.53 12.19 16.14
N THR A 813 -17.00 11.44 17.11
CA THR A 813 -15.56 11.24 17.28
C THR A 813 -14.94 10.72 15.98
N LEU A 814 -13.90 11.44 15.52
CA LEU A 814 -12.98 11.05 14.45
C LEU A 814 -12.20 9.80 14.88
N TYR A 815 -11.83 8.98 13.91
CA TYR A 815 -11.10 7.74 14.11
C TYR A 815 -9.81 7.92 14.96
N TRP A 816 -9.40 6.83 15.64
CA TRP A 816 -8.49 6.65 16.79
C TRP A 816 -7.14 7.41 16.88
N ARG A 817 -6.71 8.23 15.90
CA ARG A 817 -5.35 8.83 15.90
C ARG A 817 -5.29 10.36 15.82
N GLU A 818 -6.41 11.05 15.64
CA GLU A 818 -6.44 12.50 15.44
C GLU A 818 -7.48 13.17 16.35
N LEU A 819 -7.02 13.59 17.54
CA LEU A 819 -7.64 14.52 18.49
C LEU A 819 -6.44 15.18 19.23
N ASP A 820 -6.12 16.47 19.18
CA ASP A 820 -6.75 17.72 18.71
C ASP A 820 -5.80 18.53 17.82
#